data_AF-A0A4P9XK59-F1
#
_entry.id   AF-A0A4P9XK59-F1
#
_cell.length_a   1.000
_cell.length_b   1.000
_cell.length_c   1.000
_cell.angle_alpha   90.00
_cell.angle_beta   90.00
_cell.angle_gamma   90.00
#
_symmetry.space_group_name_H-M   'P 1'
#
loop_
_entity.id
_entity.type
_entity.pdbx_description
1 polymer ?
#
loop_
_entity_poly.entity_id
_entity_poly.type
_entity_poly.pdbx_seq_one_letter_code
_entity_poly.pdbx_strand_id
1 'polypeptide(L)'
;MYILFYDTAFPGCLPALDVCRVLGHATGTRATADTLAAVLDAAAPANTHTLVMLHGAYFPEAAWPSILRFLQRGGNLIAAGGPVFSRPVAQRQPIVCAGGGNRNETDTGAERWVVAPRTWAYCRALRLGPFSAVDLAGCEGEHPVPRKAGDKDASPLGNHALTPTEEASFLREHLHRTTGQPFWPLSPDDCYWAPTPQLSESKVYADEEGSTGTKDTLLLPLAHVHPIAADGRPDKSRRLATPLLLLDQANGTFSGGRWLLMPWQPAVQHSSAYATFLDLLGACFPLVNAGYTQSTLQSEFATYMENDKVALRLVVYRPRGENAHNQHGDALSRKTADVAVHWSIAITVHAPNGALFHSKKLEVAINPGATYSLLIVPGTPETPGLYTMTLYQRMCNTPEVSLLQYNGFLVRSGQHITGKVPPLRPGLHLFHDSSSCPDDQSTMARPQRPRYMFGTTYMDSRVQRHYLLEPNPWRWSRDMAEMRAVGINVIRTGLWCGWSEWMTKRREALLRALDAFILIACQHRLQVIFSVFAFTPAPAGKHPFLDPKSIVAQQAFLALLCSRYAKVPSVHWDLINEPSFGGPQRLWDSRAQPNGDVYEAAAFRDWLRRRYHTLERVRTRWRCTVSEIASWSDLKVPTEADYSDAVGNTNFRHMLRAADFTRASQHWFRDWAARMATIVTGRSHRIGHMVTVGQDEGAERPLPLYHASSVDFTCTHPWWNNDDLLWDHLMARTRGKPAVAAEVGMMLARDVSGDQLRSDSDNAMLLARKLYIALSVGGVIQWLWHTNAYMVSDNECQIGLVRSDGSEKAELGVFREFGRLMHALKDRWLDEAPGIPYGGDGDSIWLMVPDSQWFARPALTRGAVRTAVRVLGYRFGLLPQLITEEELPELAAMRARPPRHLFAPSVQLLSHAAFEALLMLAQRGTHICLTGVLQRDEDGLLVQDRVTRLYAQLQQDATAQADASECDSTSSSYEDLGSARILEATTLQATLDAIQDAAGIPAETASVRSVTQYEPVLGVMARFGGEKMGMVHKSTSLPLLAGACGHAGGRFTWLGVPVELADDASATAALYAKVLDTCPRKDSGMLLFSRRLRDGWLFTAINESSAVASIPLLATKPGNSGSTEASITLAMPPGEAGAVVVDDEGTNSTCSGISTEPSSMVTHTFGRARLAGAGEGWELIV
;
A
#
# COMPACT_ATOMS: atom_id res chain seq x y z
N MET A 1 38.59 -5.41 26.54
CA MET A 1 38.47 -4.19 27.36
C MET A 1 37.32 -3.34 26.87
N TYR A 2 36.74 -2.50 27.73
CA TYR A 2 35.67 -1.57 27.39
C TYR A 2 36.04 -0.10 27.70
N ILE A 3 35.36 0.84 27.06
CA ILE A 3 35.33 2.27 27.42
C ILE A 3 33.92 2.57 27.91
N LEU A 4 33.78 3.04 29.14
CA LEU A 4 32.50 3.42 29.72
C LEU A 4 32.37 4.94 29.74
N PHE A 5 31.43 5.48 28.99
CA PHE A 5 31.01 6.87 29.15
C PHE A 5 30.04 6.97 30.33
N TYR A 6 30.49 7.59 31.42
CA TYR A 6 29.67 7.80 32.61
C TYR A 6 30.12 9.05 33.39
N ASP A 7 29.28 10.09 33.34
CA ASP A 7 29.52 11.40 33.95
C ASP A 7 28.32 11.83 34.80
N THR A 8 28.49 11.89 36.12
CA THR A 8 27.38 12.17 37.05
C THR A 8 26.79 13.57 36.91
N ALA A 9 27.51 14.51 36.30
CA ALA A 9 27.02 15.86 36.05
C ALA A 9 26.38 16.02 34.66
N PHE A 10 26.44 14.99 33.81
CA PHE A 10 25.98 15.07 32.43
C PHE A 10 24.49 14.70 32.29
N PRO A 11 23.73 15.32 31.36
CA PRO A 11 22.33 14.98 31.13
C PRO A 11 22.09 13.48 30.87
N GLY A 12 20.93 12.98 31.31
CA GLY A 12 20.57 11.57 31.17
C GLY A 12 21.41 10.61 32.03
N CYS A 13 22.22 11.12 32.96
CA CYS A 13 22.96 10.26 33.88
C CYS A 13 22.02 9.43 34.75
N LEU A 14 22.35 8.15 34.90
CA LEU A 14 21.64 7.23 35.77
C LEU A 14 22.32 7.21 37.15
N PRO A 15 21.58 7.41 38.26
CA PRO A 15 22.15 7.40 39.60
C PRO A 15 22.59 5.99 40.03
N ALA A 16 23.71 5.90 40.76
CA ALA A 16 24.23 4.66 41.38
C ALA A 16 24.47 3.47 40.43
N LEU A 17 25.33 3.66 39.42
CA LEU A 17 25.75 2.58 38.52
C LEU A 17 26.74 1.62 39.20
N ASP A 18 26.32 0.39 39.48
CA ASP A 18 27.24 -0.70 39.85
C ASP A 18 27.88 -1.29 38.59
N VAL A 19 28.97 -0.66 38.15
CA VAL A 19 29.73 -1.06 36.96
C VAL A 19 30.26 -2.51 37.08
N CYS A 20 30.56 -2.97 38.30
CA CYS A 20 31.04 -4.32 38.55
C CYS A 20 29.95 -5.37 38.32
N ARG A 21 28.69 -5.05 38.67
CA ARG A 21 27.53 -5.90 38.38
C ARG A 21 27.26 -6.04 36.87
N VAL A 22 27.56 -5.00 36.09
CA VAL A 22 27.30 -4.93 34.64
C VAL A 22 28.42 -5.56 33.81
N LEU A 23 29.68 -5.33 34.17
CA LEU A 23 30.83 -5.67 33.34
C LEU A 23 31.70 -6.79 33.93
N GLY A 24 31.31 -7.32 35.10
CA GLY A 24 31.95 -8.46 35.76
C GLY A 24 33.44 -8.23 36.01
N HIS A 25 34.28 -9.18 35.60
CA HIS A 25 35.74 -9.11 35.68
C HIS A 25 36.41 -8.41 34.48
N ALA A 26 35.64 -7.80 33.57
CA ALA A 26 36.21 -7.12 32.41
C ALA A 26 37.02 -5.89 32.84
N THR A 27 38.19 -5.69 32.22
CA THR A 27 39.00 -4.48 32.42
C THR A 27 38.54 -3.37 31.47
N GLY A 28 38.44 -2.13 31.95
CA GLY A 28 38.01 -1.02 31.12
C GLY A 28 38.37 0.35 31.68
N THR A 29 38.22 1.37 30.84
CA THR A 29 38.51 2.77 31.16
C THR A 29 37.22 3.56 31.25
N ARG A 30 37.01 4.29 32.34
CA ARG A 30 35.89 5.23 32.47
C ARG A 30 36.27 6.58 31.85
N ALA A 31 35.38 7.15 31.07
CA ALA A 31 35.52 8.48 30.48
C ALA A 31 34.34 9.39 30.88
N THR A 32 34.65 10.67 31.11
CA THR A 32 33.69 11.77 31.30
C THR A 32 33.43 12.48 29.97
N ALA A 33 32.51 13.44 29.94
CA ALA A 33 32.19 14.17 28.71
C ALA A 33 33.42 14.92 28.14
N ASP A 34 34.32 15.42 28.99
CA ASP A 34 35.54 16.12 28.56
C ASP A 34 36.63 15.18 28.03
N THR A 35 36.68 13.95 28.53
CA THR A 35 37.79 13.01 28.28
C THR A 35 37.46 11.95 27.24
N LEU A 36 36.18 11.76 26.90
CA LEU A 36 35.70 10.71 26.00
C LEU A 36 36.40 10.74 24.63
N ALA A 37 36.55 11.91 24.01
CA ALA A 37 37.21 12.04 22.71
C ALA A 37 38.66 11.54 22.76
N ALA A 38 39.43 12.01 23.74
CA ALA A 38 40.83 11.62 23.92
C ALA A 38 40.99 10.12 24.24
N VAL A 39 40.11 9.56 25.08
CA VAL A 39 40.13 8.13 25.42
C VAL A 39 39.81 7.27 24.20
N LEU A 40 38.84 7.66 23.37
CA LEU A 40 38.51 6.98 22.12
C LEU A 40 39.63 7.07 21.08
N ASP A 41 40.33 8.20 21.01
CA ASP A 41 41.45 8.39 20.08
C ASP A 41 42.72 7.66 20.52
N ALA A 42 42.96 7.55 21.83
CA ALA A 42 44.08 6.78 22.38
C ALA A 42 43.85 5.25 22.37
N ALA A 43 42.61 4.79 22.18
CA ALA A 43 42.26 3.38 22.17
C ALA A 43 42.88 2.67 20.96
N ALA A 44 43.92 1.85 21.22
CA ALA A 44 44.59 1.05 20.20
C ALA A 44 43.61 0.06 19.53
N PRO A 45 43.68 -0.13 18.20
CA PRO A 45 42.78 -1.03 17.46
C PRO A 45 42.76 -2.48 17.99
N ALA A 46 43.87 -2.94 18.58
CA ALA A 46 44.06 -4.33 19.00
C ALA A 46 43.57 -4.67 20.42
N ASN A 47 43.22 -3.69 21.26
CA ASN A 47 43.07 -3.93 22.72
C ASN A 47 41.74 -3.45 23.34
N THR A 48 41.02 -2.52 22.70
CA THR A 48 39.77 -1.96 23.25
C THR A 48 38.67 -1.98 22.20
N HIS A 49 37.62 -2.77 22.44
CA HIS A 49 36.65 -3.10 21.40
C HIS A 49 35.25 -2.57 21.64
N THR A 50 34.89 -2.14 22.86
CA THR A 50 33.48 -1.84 23.18
C THR A 50 33.31 -0.49 23.87
N LEU A 51 32.57 0.43 23.24
CA LEU A 51 32.10 1.67 23.85
C LEU A 51 30.74 1.41 24.52
N VAL A 52 30.61 1.71 25.80
CA VAL A 52 29.38 1.59 26.59
C VAL A 52 28.85 2.99 26.92
N MET A 53 27.65 3.29 26.44
CA MET A 53 26.95 4.56 26.59
C MET A 53 25.67 4.35 27.40
N LEU A 54 25.59 4.98 28.58
CA LEU A 54 24.48 4.81 29.53
C LEU A 54 23.70 6.10 29.81
N HIS A 55 23.90 7.12 28.97
CA HIS A 55 23.24 8.42 29.07
C HIS A 55 22.00 8.53 28.17
N GLY A 56 21.44 7.41 27.72
CA GLY A 56 20.23 7.38 26.90
C GLY A 56 20.37 8.14 25.58
N ALA A 57 19.47 9.10 25.36
CA ALA A 57 19.46 9.96 24.19
C ALA A 57 20.66 10.92 24.10
N TYR A 58 21.36 11.16 25.22
CA TYR A 58 22.31 12.25 25.39
C TYR A 58 23.75 11.80 25.10
N PHE A 59 24.52 12.63 24.39
CA PHE A 59 25.94 12.39 24.12
C PHE A 59 26.72 13.71 23.98
N PRO A 60 28.03 13.73 24.30
CA PRO A 60 28.84 14.93 24.15
C PRO A 60 29.09 15.23 22.66
N GLU A 61 28.58 16.35 22.16
CA GLU A 61 28.70 16.71 20.74
C GLU A 61 30.16 16.84 20.30
N ALA A 62 31.01 17.42 21.17
CA ALA A 62 32.44 17.57 20.93
C ALA A 62 33.18 16.22 20.75
N ALA A 63 32.66 15.12 21.30
CA ALA A 63 33.24 13.78 21.15
C ALA A 63 32.75 13.03 19.91
N TRP A 64 31.74 13.55 19.20
CA TRP A 64 31.14 12.87 18.05
C TRP A 64 32.14 12.43 16.97
N PRO A 65 33.11 13.25 16.52
CA PRO A 65 34.07 12.82 15.51
C PRO A 65 34.91 11.62 15.93
N SER A 66 35.24 11.51 17.23
CA SER A 66 36.01 10.39 17.78
C SER A 66 35.12 9.15 17.98
N ILE A 67 33.84 9.33 18.36
CA ILE A 67 32.85 8.24 18.41
C ILE A 67 32.66 7.63 17.02
N LEU A 68 32.41 8.46 16.00
CA LEU A 68 32.20 8.00 14.63
C LEU A 68 33.44 7.26 14.10
N ARG A 69 34.64 7.83 14.25
CA ARG A 69 35.90 7.17 13.86
C ARG A 69 36.17 5.87 14.62
N PHE A 70 35.72 5.75 15.87
CA PHE A 70 35.82 4.50 16.64
C PHE A 70 34.90 3.41 16.07
N LEU A 71 33.68 3.76 15.68
CA LEU A 71 32.75 2.82 15.08
C LEU A 71 33.16 2.44 13.63
N GLN A 72 33.63 3.40 12.83
CA GLN A 72 34.10 3.20 11.44
C GLN A 72 35.29 2.25 11.31
N ARG A 73 36.04 2.00 12.39
CA ARG A 73 37.14 1.03 12.41
C ARG A 73 36.72 -0.33 13.00
N GLY A 74 35.42 -0.60 13.08
CA GLY A 74 34.85 -1.86 13.57
C GLY A 74 34.68 -1.93 15.09
N GLY A 75 34.52 -0.79 15.76
CA GLY A 75 34.24 -0.73 17.20
C GLY A 75 32.85 -1.27 17.55
N ASN A 76 32.76 -2.02 18.65
CA ASN A 76 31.50 -2.47 19.26
C ASN A 76 30.87 -1.34 20.08
N LEU A 77 29.55 -1.38 20.20
CA LEU A 77 28.76 -0.36 20.88
C LEU A 77 27.74 -1.03 21.80
N ILE A 78 27.59 -0.53 23.01
CA ILE A 78 26.41 -0.75 23.84
C ILE A 78 25.83 0.62 24.11
N ALA A 79 24.59 0.85 23.73
CA ALA A 79 23.91 2.11 23.98
C ALA A 79 22.50 1.89 24.52
N ALA A 80 22.24 2.43 25.70
CA ALA A 80 21.07 2.06 26.48
C ALA A 80 20.36 3.30 27.07
N GLY A 81 19.01 3.26 27.10
CA GLY A 81 18.19 4.30 27.75
C GLY A 81 17.45 5.26 26.80
N GLY A 82 16.90 4.77 25.68
CA GLY A 82 16.02 5.55 24.80
C GLY A 82 16.54 5.76 23.38
N PRO A 83 16.12 6.83 22.66
CA PRO A 83 16.51 7.07 21.28
C PRO A 83 17.96 7.55 21.20
N VAL A 84 18.88 6.59 21.08
CA VAL A 84 20.33 6.78 21.17
C VAL A 84 20.82 7.83 20.15
N PHE A 85 21.71 8.73 20.57
CA PHE A 85 22.31 9.81 19.75
C PHE A 85 21.32 10.86 19.21
N SER A 86 20.15 11.02 19.81
CA SER A 86 19.15 11.99 19.35
C SER A 86 19.25 13.38 19.99
N ARG A 87 19.98 13.52 21.10
CA ARG A 87 20.15 14.77 21.85
C ARG A 87 21.63 15.13 22.05
N PRO A 88 22.23 15.92 21.16
CA PRO A 88 23.58 16.42 21.36
C PRO A 88 23.63 17.34 22.58
N VAL A 89 24.75 17.29 23.30
CA VAL A 89 24.99 18.16 24.47
C VAL A 89 26.31 18.88 24.28
N ALA A 90 26.26 20.21 24.37
CA ALA A 90 27.41 21.08 24.29
C ALA A 90 27.77 21.62 25.68
N GLN A 91 29.03 21.99 25.87
CA GLN A 91 29.44 22.73 27.06
C GLN A 91 28.99 24.18 26.93
N ARG A 92 28.41 24.75 28.00
CA ARG A 92 28.00 26.15 28.02
C ARG A 92 29.22 27.06 27.84
N GLN A 93 29.21 27.91 26.81
CA GLN A 93 30.21 28.96 26.69
C GLN A 93 29.90 30.07 27.71
N PRO A 94 30.90 30.62 28.42
CA PRO A 94 30.68 31.78 29.27
C PRO A 94 30.22 32.96 28.41
N ILE A 95 29.08 33.56 28.74
CA ILE A 95 28.63 34.79 28.10
C ILE A 95 29.57 35.90 28.55
N VAL A 96 30.51 36.32 27.70
CA VAL A 96 31.31 37.53 27.94
C VAL A 96 30.51 38.71 27.42
N CYS A 97 29.80 39.41 28.30
CA CYS A 97 29.22 40.71 27.96
C CYS A 97 30.36 41.70 27.68
N ALA A 98 30.46 42.19 26.44
CA ALA A 98 31.33 43.30 26.09
C ALA A 98 30.74 44.60 26.65
N GLY A 99 31.03 44.89 27.91
CA GLY A 99 30.63 46.13 28.59
C GLY A 99 30.98 46.07 30.06
N GLY A 100 32.03 46.79 30.46
CA GLY A 100 32.47 46.85 31.85
C GLY A 100 31.38 47.46 32.75
N GLY A 101 31.09 46.78 33.87
CA GLY A 101 30.22 47.31 34.92
C GLY A 101 29.74 46.24 35.90
N ASN A 102 30.33 46.23 37.10
CA ASN A 102 29.90 45.59 38.34
C ASN A 102 29.30 44.17 38.30
N ARG A 103 30.14 43.21 38.73
CA ARG A 103 29.71 41.88 39.19
C ARG A 103 28.90 42.03 40.48
N ASN A 104 27.58 41.83 40.39
CA ASN A 104 26.82 41.32 41.52
C ASN A 104 26.85 39.78 41.43
N GLU A 105 27.64 39.18 42.32
CA GLU A 105 27.71 37.74 42.56
C GLU A 105 26.39 37.24 43.16
N THR A 106 25.41 36.94 42.31
CA THR A 106 24.28 36.03 42.66
C THR A 106 23.81 35.20 41.46
N ASP A 107 24.65 35.05 40.41
CA ASP A 107 24.38 34.08 39.35
C ASP A 107 24.78 32.69 39.86
N THR A 108 23.86 32.06 40.58
CA THR A 108 23.99 30.70 41.11
C THR A 108 24.16 29.73 39.95
N GLY A 109 25.41 29.41 39.60
CA GLY A 109 25.85 28.19 38.91
C GLY A 109 24.87 27.64 37.87
N ALA A 110 24.54 28.43 36.86
CA ALA A 110 23.63 28.00 35.81
C ALA A 110 24.27 26.86 34.98
N GLU A 111 23.53 25.76 34.80
CA GLU A 111 23.95 24.43 34.30
C GLU A 111 25.15 24.42 33.33
N ARG A 112 26.17 23.62 33.65
CA ARG A 112 27.42 23.42 32.87
C ARG A 112 27.16 22.94 31.42
N TRP A 113 26.11 22.17 31.24
CA TRP A 113 25.78 21.49 29.99
C TRP A 113 24.53 22.07 29.37
N VAL A 114 24.54 22.28 28.06
CA VAL A 114 23.39 22.75 27.28
C VAL A 114 22.94 21.61 26.37
N VAL A 115 21.71 21.14 26.56
CA VAL A 115 21.08 20.14 25.68
C VAL A 115 20.58 20.86 24.43
N ALA A 116 21.12 20.49 23.27
CA ALA A 116 20.65 21.00 22.00
C ALA A 116 19.28 20.40 21.61
N PRO A 117 18.53 21.03 20.68
CA PRO A 117 17.29 20.45 20.15
C PRO A 117 17.50 19.03 19.62
N ARG A 118 16.44 18.21 19.70
CA ARG A 118 16.46 16.85 19.16
C ARG A 118 16.78 16.89 17.66
N THR A 119 17.65 16.00 17.21
CA THR A 119 17.98 15.81 15.79
C THR A 119 18.31 14.35 15.50
N TRP A 120 17.98 13.90 14.29
CA TRP A 120 18.27 12.54 13.83
C TRP A 120 19.56 12.43 13.01
N ALA A 121 20.28 13.53 12.79
CA ALA A 121 21.46 13.56 11.93
C ALA A 121 22.53 12.55 12.38
N TYR A 122 22.79 12.48 13.69
CA TYR A 122 23.78 11.56 14.28
C TYR A 122 23.33 10.10 14.22
N CYS A 123 22.06 9.82 14.52
CA CYS A 123 21.50 8.47 14.38
C CYS A 123 21.52 7.98 12.92
N ARG A 124 21.20 8.86 11.97
CA ARG A 124 21.23 8.57 10.53
C ARG A 124 22.64 8.32 10.02
N ALA A 125 23.64 9.03 10.54
CA ALA A 125 25.04 8.76 10.24
C ALA A 125 25.47 7.34 10.66
N LEU A 126 24.78 6.73 11.64
CA LEU A 126 24.96 5.34 12.05
C LEU A 126 23.93 4.38 11.45
N ARG A 127 23.05 4.85 10.55
CA ARG A 127 21.98 4.09 9.91
C ARG A 127 20.90 3.53 10.86
N LEU A 128 20.78 4.09 12.07
CA LEU A 128 19.89 3.58 13.12
C LEU A 128 18.51 4.22 13.18
N GLY A 129 18.37 5.45 12.68
CA GLY A 129 17.20 6.30 13.00
C GLY A 129 16.61 7.04 11.80
N PRO A 130 15.40 7.60 11.95
CA PRO A 130 14.77 8.06 13.20
C PRO A 130 14.19 6.96 14.12
N PHE A 131 13.82 7.34 15.35
CA PHE A 131 13.15 6.46 16.31
C PHE A 131 11.72 6.96 16.57
N SER A 132 10.74 6.07 16.48
CA SER A 132 9.34 6.34 16.82
C SER A 132 9.07 5.89 18.25
N ALA A 133 8.35 6.69 19.03
CA ALA A 133 7.87 6.24 20.33
C ALA A 133 6.85 5.11 20.14
N VAL A 134 6.90 4.10 21.00
CA VAL A 134 5.95 2.98 20.98
C VAL A 134 4.96 3.18 22.13
N ASP A 135 3.70 3.39 21.78
CA ASP A 135 2.60 3.45 22.74
C ASP A 135 2.05 2.04 23.00
N LEU A 136 2.36 1.50 24.19
CA LEU A 136 1.84 0.19 24.61
C LEU A 136 0.36 0.26 25.01
N ALA A 137 -0.14 1.40 25.51
CA ALA A 137 -1.52 1.54 25.97
C ALA A 137 -2.49 1.54 24.78
N GLY A 138 -2.14 2.23 23.69
CA GLY A 138 -2.88 2.18 22.42
C GLY A 138 -2.90 0.82 21.71
N CYS A 139 -2.12 -0.15 22.19
CA CYS A 139 -2.08 -1.52 21.65
C CYS A 139 -3.03 -2.50 22.37
N GLU A 140 -3.65 -2.08 23.48
CA GLU A 140 -4.69 -2.83 24.21
C GLU A 140 -6.00 -2.75 23.41
N GLY A 141 -6.47 -3.88 22.85
CA GLY A 141 -7.83 -3.98 22.32
C GLY A 141 -8.87 -3.96 23.45
N GLU A 142 -10.16 -3.79 23.14
CA GLU A 142 -11.31 -3.60 24.06
C GLU A 142 -11.56 -4.67 25.15
N HIS A 143 -10.61 -5.55 25.45
CA HIS A 143 -10.70 -6.54 26.52
C HIS A 143 -9.56 -6.38 27.54
N PRO A 144 -9.56 -5.31 28.35
CA PRO A 144 -8.77 -5.33 29.57
C PRO A 144 -9.27 -6.47 30.46
N VAL A 145 -8.36 -7.24 31.04
CA VAL A 145 -8.71 -8.23 32.08
C VAL A 145 -9.40 -7.46 33.22
N PRO A 146 -10.69 -7.69 33.50
CA PRO A 146 -11.35 -6.97 34.56
C PRO A 146 -10.73 -7.39 35.89
N ARG A 147 -10.07 -6.45 36.58
CA ARG A 147 -9.61 -6.64 37.96
C ARG A 147 -10.86 -6.86 38.82
N LYS A 148 -11.00 -8.05 39.41
CA LYS A 148 -12.04 -8.29 40.43
C LYS A 148 -11.80 -7.32 41.58
N ALA A 149 -12.79 -6.49 41.88
CA ALA A 149 -12.76 -5.59 43.02
C ALA A 149 -12.69 -6.42 44.32
N GLY A 150 -11.52 -6.46 44.98
CA GLY A 150 -11.36 -7.11 46.28
C GLY A 150 -10.04 -7.85 46.51
N ASP A 151 -9.23 -8.09 45.48
CA ASP A 151 -7.99 -8.87 45.62
C ASP A 151 -6.82 -7.98 46.08
N LYS A 152 -6.63 -7.88 47.40
CA LYS A 152 -5.56 -7.05 48.02
C LYS A 152 -4.17 -7.73 47.99
N ASP A 153 -4.09 -9.00 47.59
CA ASP A 153 -2.86 -9.80 47.60
C ASP A 153 -2.38 -10.22 46.19
N ALA A 154 -3.00 -9.69 45.12
CA ALA A 154 -2.49 -9.89 43.77
C ALA A 154 -1.21 -9.07 43.55
N SER A 155 -0.08 -9.76 43.37
CA SER A 155 1.22 -9.19 42.98
C SER A 155 1.07 -8.09 41.91
N PRO A 156 1.83 -6.97 41.98
CA PRO A 156 1.78 -5.86 41.02
C PRO A 156 2.47 -6.24 39.71
N LEU A 157 2.04 -7.34 39.07
CA LEU A 157 2.50 -7.71 37.74
C LEU A 157 1.85 -6.72 36.76
N GLY A 158 2.65 -5.89 36.10
CA GLY A 158 2.15 -5.02 35.05
C GLY A 158 1.53 -5.82 33.91
N ASN A 159 0.71 -5.18 33.07
CA ASN A 159 -0.03 -5.83 31.97
C ASN A 159 0.88 -6.40 30.85
N HIS A 160 2.20 -6.23 30.96
CA HIS A 160 3.17 -6.53 29.92
C HIS A 160 4.37 -7.30 30.48
N ALA A 161 5.01 -8.11 29.64
CA ALA A 161 6.19 -8.88 29.98
C ALA A 161 7.23 -8.89 28.86
N LEU A 162 8.51 -8.76 29.24
CA LEU A 162 9.66 -8.96 28.36
C LEU A 162 9.95 -10.46 28.27
N THR A 163 9.99 -10.98 27.05
CA THR A 163 10.33 -12.38 26.78
C THR A 163 11.48 -12.45 25.77
N PRO A 164 12.58 -13.16 26.08
CA PRO A 164 13.66 -13.39 25.14
C PRO A 164 13.19 -14.16 23.90
N THR A 165 13.75 -13.79 22.74
CA THR A 165 13.53 -14.51 21.48
C THR A 165 14.10 -15.93 21.57
N GLU A 166 13.68 -16.82 20.67
CA GLU A 166 14.26 -18.17 20.64
C GLU A 166 15.74 -18.13 20.25
N GLU A 167 16.11 -17.18 19.39
CA GLU A 167 17.49 -16.98 18.94
C GLU A 167 18.43 -16.58 20.08
N ALA A 168 17.90 -15.92 21.12
CA ALA A 168 18.64 -15.49 22.31
C ALA A 168 18.38 -16.42 23.53
N SER A 169 18.52 -17.74 23.34
CA SER A 169 18.20 -18.75 24.36
C SER A 169 18.91 -18.49 25.71
N PHE A 170 20.13 -17.95 25.69
CA PHE A 170 20.89 -17.64 26.90
C PHE A 170 20.19 -16.63 27.82
N LEU A 171 19.46 -15.65 27.26
CA LEU A 171 18.72 -14.67 28.05
C LEU A 171 17.53 -15.31 28.76
N ARG A 172 16.92 -16.34 28.16
CA ARG A 172 15.83 -17.09 28.79
C ARG A 172 16.32 -17.84 30.02
N GLU A 173 17.46 -18.51 29.91
CA GLU A 173 18.10 -19.18 31.04
C GLU A 173 18.56 -18.18 32.11
N HIS A 174 19.11 -17.05 31.68
CA HIS A 174 19.48 -15.97 32.59
C HIS A 174 18.28 -15.46 33.39
N LEU A 175 17.17 -15.10 32.73
CA LEU A 175 15.94 -14.67 33.41
C LEU A 175 15.39 -15.75 34.34
N HIS A 176 15.35 -17.01 33.90
CA HIS A 176 14.88 -18.08 34.77
C HIS A 176 15.73 -18.22 36.04
N ARG A 177 17.05 -18.08 35.94
CA ARG A 177 17.98 -18.09 37.09
C ARG A 177 17.80 -16.87 38.00
N THR A 178 17.58 -15.68 37.46
CA THR A 178 17.55 -14.42 38.24
C THR A 178 16.17 -14.06 38.78
N THR A 179 15.10 -14.47 38.10
CA THR A 179 13.71 -14.06 38.39
C THR A 179 12.80 -15.24 38.76
N GLY A 180 13.27 -16.49 38.55
CA GLY A 180 12.46 -17.70 38.71
C GLY A 180 11.51 -17.98 37.55
N GLN A 181 11.43 -17.11 36.55
CA GLN A 181 10.51 -17.22 35.40
C GLN A 181 11.25 -16.96 34.07
N PRO A 182 10.81 -17.56 32.95
CA PRO A 182 11.47 -17.36 31.65
C PRO A 182 11.11 -16.02 30.97
N PHE A 183 10.47 -15.10 31.69
CA PHE A 183 10.08 -13.76 31.27
C PHE A 183 10.18 -12.78 32.45
N TRP A 184 10.10 -11.48 32.16
CA TRP A 184 10.14 -10.42 33.17
C TRP A 184 8.92 -9.50 33.07
N PRO A 185 8.13 -9.34 34.14
CA PRO A 185 7.03 -8.36 34.18
C PRO A 185 7.54 -6.92 34.08
N LEU A 186 6.87 -6.09 33.28
CA LEU A 186 7.28 -4.70 33.01
C LEU A 186 6.33 -3.70 33.68
N SER A 187 6.86 -2.49 33.96
CA SER A 187 6.04 -1.39 34.44
C SER A 187 5.20 -0.81 33.27
N PRO A 188 3.94 -0.42 33.50
CA PRO A 188 3.16 0.30 32.47
C PRO A 188 3.73 1.68 32.14
N ASP A 189 4.54 2.26 33.02
CA ASP A 189 5.13 3.60 32.85
C ASP A 189 6.47 3.59 32.08
N ASP A 190 6.96 2.41 31.70
CA ASP A 190 8.20 2.28 30.93
C ASP A 190 8.04 2.87 29.53
N CYS A 191 9.09 3.54 29.04
CA CYS A 191 9.08 4.16 27.71
C CYS A 191 9.86 3.32 26.70
N TYR A 192 9.31 3.15 25.51
CA TYR A 192 9.89 2.33 24.44
C TYR A 192 9.97 3.13 23.14
N TRP A 193 11.00 2.83 22.34
CA TRP A 193 11.16 3.40 21.01
C TRP A 193 11.53 2.31 20.01
N ALA A 194 11.06 2.45 18.78
CA ALA A 194 11.38 1.56 17.68
C ALA A 194 12.24 2.32 16.64
N PRO A 195 13.44 1.83 16.30
CA PRO A 195 14.22 2.42 15.21
C PRO A 195 13.57 2.13 13.86
N THR A 196 13.74 3.03 12.91
CA THR A 196 13.47 2.80 11.48
C THR A 196 14.79 2.80 10.71
N PRO A 197 15.59 1.72 10.78
CA PRO A 197 16.95 1.73 10.27
C PRO A 197 17.00 1.55 8.75
N GLN A 198 18.07 2.06 8.16
CA GLN A 198 18.43 1.83 6.76
C GLN A 198 19.72 1.00 6.72
N LEU A 199 19.56 -0.32 6.77
CA LEU A 199 20.64 -1.27 7.04
C LEU A 199 21.53 -1.57 5.83
N SER A 200 21.46 -0.76 4.78
CA SER A 200 22.28 -0.87 3.57
C SER A 200 22.64 0.49 3.02
N GLU A 201 23.90 0.66 2.65
CA GLU A 201 24.48 1.88 2.11
C GLU A 201 24.36 1.94 0.58
N SER A 202 24.27 0.78 -0.08
CA SER A 202 24.26 0.69 -1.55
C SER A 202 23.31 -0.40 -2.06
N LYS A 203 22.89 -0.26 -3.34
CA LYS A 203 22.07 -1.25 -4.07
C LYS A 203 22.95 -2.42 -4.53
N VAL A 204 22.41 -3.63 -4.52
CA VAL A 204 23.09 -4.81 -5.12
C VAL A 204 23.13 -4.69 -6.65
N TYR A 205 22.05 -4.20 -7.25
CA TYR A 205 21.94 -3.93 -8.68
C TYR A 205 21.70 -2.43 -8.88
N ALA A 206 22.76 -1.68 -9.20
CA ALA A 206 22.73 -0.21 -9.23
C ALA A 206 21.73 0.36 -10.25
N ASP A 207 21.56 -0.31 -11.39
CA ASP A 207 20.72 0.15 -12.51
C ASP A 207 19.24 -0.26 -12.38
N GLU A 208 18.86 -0.87 -11.25
CA GLU A 208 17.49 -1.33 -11.00
C GLU A 208 16.88 -0.52 -9.84
N GLU A 209 15.78 0.21 -10.09
CA GLU A 209 15.15 1.02 -9.04
C GLU A 209 14.55 0.18 -7.91
N GLY A 210 14.03 -1.01 -8.23
CA GLY A 210 13.53 -1.98 -7.25
C GLY A 210 14.62 -2.78 -6.52
N SER A 211 15.91 -2.42 -6.69
CA SER A 211 17.00 -3.19 -6.13
C SER A 211 17.06 -3.15 -4.61
N THR A 212 17.20 -4.35 -4.05
CA THR A 212 17.60 -4.56 -2.67
C THR A 212 18.99 -3.99 -2.37
N GLY A 213 19.28 -3.70 -1.10
CA GLY A 213 20.60 -3.27 -0.66
C GLY A 213 21.55 -4.39 -0.27
N THR A 214 22.81 -4.03 -0.01
CA THR A 214 23.95 -4.93 0.24
C THR A 214 23.94 -5.65 1.59
N LYS A 215 22.95 -5.36 2.46
CA LYS A 215 22.81 -5.92 3.82
C LYS A 215 24.05 -5.71 4.67
N ASP A 216 24.47 -4.45 4.78
CA ASP A 216 25.67 -4.06 5.51
C ASP A 216 25.53 -4.29 7.03
N THR A 217 24.32 -4.15 7.58
CA THR A 217 24.03 -4.36 9.00
C THR A 217 22.94 -5.42 9.22
N LEU A 218 23.25 -6.53 9.90
CA LEU A 218 22.24 -7.53 10.25
C LEU A 218 21.57 -7.18 11.57
N LEU A 219 20.23 -7.18 11.61
CA LEU A 219 19.47 -6.87 12.82
C LEU A 219 18.89 -8.16 13.42
N LEU A 220 19.16 -8.37 14.72
CA LEU A 220 18.66 -9.49 15.51
C LEU A 220 17.95 -8.99 16.79
N PRO A 221 16.62 -9.16 16.92
CA PRO A 221 15.93 -8.94 18.18
C PRO A 221 16.33 -10.03 19.20
N LEU A 222 16.68 -9.59 20.41
CA LEU A 222 17.03 -10.51 21.52
C LEU A 222 15.85 -10.72 22.49
N ALA A 223 14.91 -9.78 22.55
CA ALA A 223 13.69 -9.91 23.33
C ALA A 223 12.57 -9.05 22.76
N HIS A 224 11.33 -9.44 23.04
CA HIS A 224 10.12 -8.67 22.71
C HIS A 224 9.31 -8.38 23.96
N VAL A 225 8.52 -7.31 23.90
CA VAL A 225 7.46 -7.01 24.87
C VAL A 225 6.15 -7.62 24.37
N HIS A 226 5.48 -8.35 25.25
CA HIS A 226 4.19 -8.99 25.00
C HIS A 226 3.16 -8.55 26.03
N PRO A 227 1.86 -8.47 25.68
CA PRO A 227 0.81 -8.37 26.68
C PRO A 227 0.73 -9.68 27.49
N ILE A 228 0.27 -9.59 28.73
CA ILE A 228 0.00 -10.75 29.58
C ILE A 228 -1.44 -11.22 29.35
N ALA A 229 -1.63 -12.47 28.97
CA ALA A 229 -2.94 -13.08 28.78
C ALA A 229 -3.65 -13.36 30.12
N ALA A 230 -4.94 -13.69 30.06
CA ALA A 230 -5.76 -13.98 31.24
C ALA A 230 -5.24 -15.15 32.11
N ASP A 231 -4.40 -16.03 31.56
CA ASP A 231 -3.74 -17.14 32.28
C ASP A 231 -2.42 -16.72 32.98
N GLY A 232 -2.07 -15.43 32.93
CA GLY A 232 -0.86 -14.87 33.53
C GLY A 232 0.41 -15.09 32.71
N ARG A 233 0.32 -15.62 31.48
CA ARG A 233 1.48 -15.84 30.60
C ARG A 233 1.59 -14.79 29.50
N PRO A 234 2.80 -14.50 28.99
CA PRO A 234 2.96 -13.62 27.84
C PRO A 234 2.25 -14.17 26.59
N ASP A 235 1.40 -13.37 25.96
CA ASP A 235 0.79 -13.68 24.67
C ASP A 235 1.81 -13.42 23.55
N LYS A 236 2.45 -14.50 23.12
CA LYS A 236 3.48 -14.47 22.06
C LYS A 236 2.93 -14.18 20.66
N SER A 237 1.61 -14.12 20.48
CA SER A 237 1.00 -13.71 19.22
C SER A 237 1.10 -12.20 18.97
N ARG A 238 1.41 -11.42 20.02
CA ARG A 238 1.54 -9.96 19.98
C ARG A 238 2.96 -9.53 20.34
N ARG A 239 3.70 -8.86 19.45
CA ARG A 239 5.05 -8.32 19.72
C ARG A 239 5.03 -6.79 19.71
N LEU A 240 4.84 -6.16 20.87
CA LEU A 240 4.56 -4.71 20.94
C LEU A 240 5.81 -3.83 20.76
N ALA A 241 6.95 -4.25 21.33
CA ALA A 241 8.21 -3.50 21.26
C ALA A 241 9.42 -4.44 21.30
N THR A 242 10.59 -3.95 20.89
CA THR A 242 11.87 -4.69 20.94
C THR A 242 12.89 -3.94 21.80
N PRO A 243 12.97 -4.22 23.10
CA PRO A 243 13.83 -3.47 24.02
C PRO A 243 15.31 -3.83 23.94
N LEU A 244 15.68 -4.91 23.23
CA LEU A 244 17.05 -5.40 23.08
C LEU A 244 17.32 -5.77 21.62
N LEU A 245 18.14 -4.96 20.95
CA LEU A 245 18.47 -5.10 19.54
C LEU A 245 19.97 -5.32 19.35
N LEU A 246 20.35 -6.42 18.71
CA LEU A 246 21.71 -6.66 18.28
C LEU A 246 21.85 -6.26 16.80
N LEU A 247 22.81 -5.40 16.49
CA LEU A 247 23.15 -4.99 15.13
C LEU A 247 24.57 -5.41 14.80
N ASP A 248 24.68 -6.33 13.86
CA ASP A 248 25.93 -6.91 13.41
C ASP A 248 26.39 -6.22 12.13
N GLN A 249 27.51 -5.51 12.19
CA GLN A 249 28.06 -4.76 11.06
C GLN A 249 28.84 -5.72 10.16
N ALA A 250 28.14 -6.30 9.19
CA ALA A 250 28.67 -7.32 8.31
C ALA A 250 29.54 -6.75 7.19
N ASN A 251 29.09 -5.66 6.58
CA ASN A 251 29.78 -4.97 5.49
C ASN A 251 29.70 -3.45 5.69
N GLY A 252 30.11 -2.69 4.68
CA GLY A 252 29.98 -1.23 4.65
C GLY A 252 30.89 -0.50 5.64
N THR A 253 30.54 0.75 5.93
CA THR A 253 31.37 1.73 6.65
C THR A 253 31.75 1.27 8.07
N PHE A 254 30.95 0.41 8.70
CA PHE A 254 31.09 -0.01 10.09
C PHE A 254 31.53 -1.47 10.26
N SER A 255 31.93 -2.15 9.17
CA SER A 255 32.23 -3.58 9.15
C SER A 255 33.13 -4.04 10.31
N GLY A 256 32.77 -5.16 10.94
CA GLY A 256 33.48 -5.77 12.07
C GLY A 256 32.86 -5.48 13.44
N GLY A 257 32.11 -4.38 13.57
CA GLY A 257 31.45 -3.99 14.82
C GLY A 257 30.22 -4.85 15.15
N ARG A 258 29.95 -5.03 16.44
CA ARG A 258 28.68 -5.56 16.98
C ARG A 258 28.09 -4.57 17.95
N TRP A 259 26.84 -4.16 17.73
CA TRP A 259 26.18 -3.12 18.52
C TRP A 259 24.97 -3.68 19.25
N LEU A 260 24.83 -3.37 20.54
CA LEU A 260 23.62 -3.60 21.32
C LEU A 260 22.93 -2.27 21.57
N LEU A 261 21.70 -2.13 21.08
CA LEU A 261 20.85 -0.99 21.38
C LEU A 261 19.72 -1.42 22.31
N MET A 262 19.48 -0.61 23.34
CA MET A 262 18.35 -0.77 24.24
C MET A 262 17.46 0.48 24.17
N PRO A 263 16.55 0.57 23.17
CA PRO A 263 15.64 1.69 23.00
C PRO A 263 14.46 1.58 23.98
N TRP A 264 14.80 1.43 25.25
CA TRP A 264 13.89 1.23 26.38
C TRP A 264 14.43 2.04 27.56
N GLN A 265 13.55 2.75 28.25
CA GLN A 265 13.85 3.52 29.44
C GLN A 265 12.86 3.13 30.55
N PRO A 266 13.34 2.54 31.67
CA PRO A 266 12.50 2.23 32.82
C PRO A 266 11.96 3.49 33.51
N ALA A 267 10.73 3.42 34.03
CA ALA A 267 10.00 4.56 34.62
C ALA A 267 10.63 5.12 35.92
N VAL A 268 11.11 4.24 36.80
CA VAL A 268 11.62 4.63 38.13
C VAL A 268 13.11 4.27 38.25
N GLN A 269 13.96 5.29 38.27
CA GLN A 269 15.43 5.20 38.33
C GLN A 269 15.98 4.56 39.62
N HIS A 270 15.12 4.22 40.60
CA HIS A 270 15.48 3.64 41.91
C HIS A 270 14.71 2.35 42.27
N SER A 271 14.31 1.54 41.29
CA SER A 271 13.53 0.31 41.50
C SER A 271 14.31 -0.97 41.16
N SER A 272 13.81 -2.13 41.61
CA SER A 272 14.30 -3.46 41.21
C SER A 272 14.32 -3.69 39.69
N ALA A 273 13.50 -2.97 38.91
CA ALA A 273 13.49 -3.02 37.46
C ALA A 273 14.80 -2.49 36.83
N TYR A 274 15.44 -1.51 37.47
CA TYR A 274 16.72 -0.97 37.01
C TYR A 274 17.88 -1.95 37.20
N ALA A 275 17.87 -2.71 38.32
CA ALA A 275 18.83 -3.78 38.54
C ALA A 275 18.72 -4.85 37.43
N THR A 276 17.51 -5.23 37.04
CA THR A 276 17.27 -6.17 35.94
C THR A 276 17.71 -5.63 34.59
N PHE A 277 17.52 -4.34 34.31
CA PHE A 277 18.03 -3.69 33.10
C PHE A 277 19.56 -3.81 33.01
N LEU A 278 20.27 -3.58 34.12
CA LEU A 278 21.72 -3.75 34.22
C LEU A 278 22.15 -5.21 34.11
N ASP A 279 21.40 -6.15 34.70
CA ASP A 279 21.66 -7.59 34.62
C ASP A 279 21.53 -8.10 33.17
N LEU A 280 20.53 -7.62 32.42
CA LEU A 280 20.35 -7.93 30.99
C LEU A 280 21.51 -7.39 30.14
N LEU A 281 21.99 -6.17 30.43
CA LEU A 281 23.18 -5.61 29.78
C LEU A 281 24.40 -6.50 30.05
N GLY A 282 24.62 -6.89 31.31
CA GLY A 282 25.74 -7.76 31.69
C GLY A 282 25.67 -9.15 31.05
N ALA A 283 24.47 -9.72 30.91
CA ALA A 283 24.29 -10.97 30.19
C ALA A 283 24.66 -10.87 28.70
N CYS A 284 24.38 -9.72 28.05
CA CYS A 284 24.71 -9.48 26.66
C CYS A 284 26.17 -9.03 26.42
N PHE A 285 26.83 -8.43 27.42
CA PHE A 285 28.16 -7.82 27.26
C PHE A 285 29.21 -8.78 26.65
N PRO A 286 29.35 -10.06 27.07
CA PRO A 286 30.35 -10.94 26.49
C PRO A 286 30.13 -11.20 25.00
N LEU A 287 28.86 -11.27 24.55
CA LEU A 287 28.51 -11.45 23.14
C LEU A 287 28.91 -10.24 22.30
N VAL A 288 28.65 -9.03 22.82
CA VAL A 288 28.99 -7.76 22.15
C VAL A 288 30.50 -7.56 22.11
N ASN A 289 31.17 -7.79 23.24
CA ASN A 289 32.61 -7.56 23.37
C ASN A 289 33.45 -8.52 22.51
N ALA A 290 32.93 -9.69 22.14
CA ALA A 290 33.58 -10.60 21.20
C ALA A 290 33.65 -10.06 19.76
N GLY A 291 32.84 -9.05 19.43
CA GLY A 291 32.66 -8.53 18.08
C GLY A 291 31.79 -9.41 17.20
N TYR A 292 31.53 -8.96 15.99
CA TYR A 292 30.67 -9.68 15.06
C TYR A 292 31.35 -10.96 14.55
N THR A 293 30.65 -12.09 14.66
CA THR A 293 30.96 -13.33 13.93
C THR A 293 29.66 -13.82 13.33
N GLN A 294 29.63 -13.93 12.00
CA GLN A 294 28.51 -14.54 11.30
C GLN A 294 28.65 -16.05 11.32
N SER A 295 27.54 -16.73 11.48
CA SER A 295 27.46 -18.15 11.18
C SER A 295 26.15 -18.41 10.46
N THR A 296 26.27 -19.07 9.32
CA THR A 296 25.18 -19.31 8.40
C THR A 296 25.18 -20.78 8.05
N LEU A 297 24.05 -21.45 8.30
CA LEU A 297 23.80 -22.80 7.86
C LEU A 297 22.74 -22.76 6.76
N GLN A 298 23.11 -23.13 5.54
CA GLN A 298 22.22 -23.13 4.37
C GLN A 298 22.26 -24.48 3.69
N SER A 299 21.12 -24.91 3.15
CA SER A 299 21.09 -25.98 2.16
C SER A 299 21.48 -25.44 0.78
N GLU A 300 22.07 -26.29 -0.06
CA GLU A 300 22.40 -25.92 -1.44
C GLU A 300 21.15 -25.65 -2.29
N PHE A 301 20.06 -26.37 -2.00
CA PHE A 301 18.75 -26.13 -2.59
C PHE A 301 17.70 -25.94 -1.50
N ALA A 302 16.73 -25.05 -1.75
CA ALA A 302 15.56 -24.92 -0.88
C ALA A 302 14.59 -26.10 -1.03
N THR A 303 14.60 -26.76 -2.20
CA THR A 303 13.81 -27.96 -2.49
C THR A 303 14.70 -29.05 -3.09
N TYR A 304 14.60 -30.25 -2.52
CA TYR A 304 15.22 -31.49 -3.00
C TYR A 304 14.16 -32.45 -3.55
N MET A 305 14.52 -33.20 -4.59
CA MET A 305 13.72 -34.29 -5.14
C MET A 305 13.97 -35.58 -4.35
N GLU A 306 13.04 -36.51 -4.48
CA GLU A 306 13.26 -37.90 -4.08
C GLU A 306 14.55 -38.45 -4.71
N ASN A 307 15.41 -39.04 -3.88
CA ASN A 307 16.78 -39.51 -4.20
C ASN A 307 17.87 -38.44 -4.33
N ASP A 308 17.56 -37.14 -4.28
CA ASP A 308 18.63 -36.13 -4.23
C ASP A 308 19.46 -36.31 -2.94
N LYS A 309 20.78 -36.14 -3.04
CA LYS A 309 21.64 -36.04 -1.86
C LYS A 309 21.55 -34.62 -1.31
N VAL A 310 21.21 -34.50 -0.04
CA VAL A 310 21.19 -33.20 0.63
C VAL A 310 22.63 -32.74 0.87
N ALA A 311 22.87 -31.47 0.58
CA ALA A 311 24.14 -30.80 0.81
C ALA A 311 23.88 -29.54 1.62
N LEU A 312 24.51 -29.43 2.78
CA LEU A 312 24.41 -28.29 3.69
C LEU A 312 25.78 -27.61 3.77
N ARG A 313 25.80 -26.29 3.75
CA ARG A 313 27.00 -25.49 3.92
C ARG A 313 26.90 -24.72 5.22
N LEU A 314 27.83 -25.00 6.14
CA LEU A 314 28.11 -24.14 7.27
C LEU A 314 29.21 -23.16 6.84
N VAL A 315 28.93 -21.85 6.95
CA VAL A 315 29.92 -20.80 6.81
C VAL A 315 30.00 -20.05 8.13
N VAL A 316 31.19 -19.95 8.70
CA VAL A 316 31.48 -19.07 9.84
C VAL A 316 32.44 -18.01 9.34
N TYR A 317 32.07 -16.74 9.47
CA TYR A 317 32.84 -15.62 8.94
C TYR A 317 33.00 -14.56 10.02
N ARG A 318 34.21 -14.01 10.15
CA ARG A 318 34.48 -12.88 11.04
C ARG A 318 35.09 -11.76 10.20
N PRO A 319 34.37 -10.67 9.89
CA PRO A 319 34.93 -9.57 9.12
C PRO A 319 36.07 -8.87 9.87
N ARG A 320 36.93 -8.20 9.11
CA ARG A 320 37.95 -7.28 9.61
C ARG A 320 37.53 -5.86 9.22
N GLY A 321 37.63 -4.89 10.12
CA GLY A 321 37.29 -3.50 9.80
C GLY A 321 38.16 -2.94 8.68
N GLU A 322 37.54 -2.49 7.59
CA GLU A 322 38.24 -2.05 6.36
C GLU A 322 39.12 -0.80 6.57
N ASN A 323 38.75 0.08 7.49
CA ASN A 323 39.48 1.33 7.77
C ASN A 323 40.77 1.15 8.60
N ALA A 324 41.18 -0.08 8.92
CA ALA A 324 42.47 -0.34 9.55
C ALA A 324 43.68 -0.09 8.62
N HIS A 325 43.44 0.08 7.31
CA HIS A 325 44.51 0.14 6.29
C HIS A 325 44.93 1.54 5.81
N ASN A 326 44.17 2.60 6.07
CA ASN A 326 44.43 3.93 5.48
C ASN A 326 45.24 4.90 6.36
N GLN A 327 45.80 4.45 7.49
CA GLN A 327 46.76 5.25 8.25
C GLN A 327 48.19 4.76 7.96
N HIS A 328 48.88 5.56 7.16
CA HIS A 328 50.32 5.57 6.88
C HIS A 328 51.09 4.24 7.03
N GLY A 329 51.41 3.61 5.89
CA GLY A 329 52.79 3.29 5.49
C GLY A 329 53.72 2.46 6.39
N ASP A 330 53.30 1.95 7.54
CA ASP A 330 54.21 1.22 8.45
C ASP A 330 53.96 -0.28 8.41
N ALA A 331 54.84 -0.97 7.68
CA ALA A 331 54.85 -2.43 7.52
C ALA A 331 55.22 -3.20 8.81
N LEU A 332 55.28 -2.54 9.97
CA LEU A 332 55.82 -3.06 11.23
C LEU A 332 54.77 -3.38 12.31
N SER A 333 53.47 -3.12 12.11
CA SER A 333 52.42 -3.46 13.11
C SER A 333 51.84 -4.88 13.01
N ARG A 334 52.36 -5.73 12.09
CA ARG A 334 51.85 -7.10 11.80
C ARG A 334 52.01 -8.14 12.95
N LYS A 335 52.34 -7.74 14.17
CA LYS A 335 52.58 -8.65 15.32
C LYS A 335 51.86 -8.23 16.61
N THR A 336 50.59 -7.83 16.53
CA THR A 336 49.73 -7.75 17.72
C THR A 336 48.62 -8.80 17.60
N ALA A 337 48.41 -9.55 18.68
CA ALA A 337 47.64 -10.79 18.69
C ALA A 337 46.13 -10.52 18.60
N ASP A 338 45.57 -10.56 17.39
CA ASP A 338 44.14 -10.75 17.18
C ASP A 338 43.72 -12.06 17.85
N VAL A 339 42.91 -11.99 18.92
CA VAL A 339 42.46 -13.19 19.64
C VAL A 339 41.32 -13.86 18.87
N ALA A 340 41.50 -15.14 18.54
CA ALA A 340 40.46 -15.98 17.94
C ALA A 340 39.24 -16.06 18.87
N VAL A 341 38.04 -16.00 18.31
CA VAL A 341 36.83 -16.38 19.05
C VAL A 341 36.60 -17.87 18.82
N HIS A 342 36.37 -18.59 19.91
CA HIS A 342 36.13 -20.03 19.91
C HIS A 342 34.63 -20.31 20.09
N TRP A 343 34.04 -20.97 19.09
CA TRP A 343 32.63 -21.37 19.07
C TRP A 343 32.50 -22.89 19.09
N SER A 344 31.69 -23.41 20.02
CA SER A 344 31.17 -24.77 19.95
C SER A 344 29.85 -24.73 19.16
N ILE A 345 29.79 -25.49 18.07
CA ILE A 345 28.66 -25.49 17.13
C ILE A 345 28.03 -26.88 17.13
N ALA A 346 26.72 -26.94 17.36
CA ALA A 346 25.90 -28.12 17.19
C ALA A 346 24.86 -27.88 16.09
N ILE A 347 24.84 -28.76 15.10
CA ILE A 347 23.88 -28.77 14.00
C ILE A 347 22.98 -29.98 14.18
N THR A 348 21.67 -29.79 14.11
CA THR A 348 20.70 -30.88 13.97
C THR A 348 19.78 -30.63 12.78
N VAL A 349 19.33 -31.71 12.16
CA VAL A 349 18.33 -31.69 11.09
C VAL A 349 17.25 -32.70 11.45
N HIS A 350 16.01 -32.23 11.52
CA HIS A 350 14.84 -33.05 11.81
C HIS A 350 13.97 -33.20 10.56
N ALA A 351 13.51 -34.42 10.33
CA ALA A 351 12.54 -34.75 9.30
C ALA A 351 11.14 -34.20 9.66
N PRO A 352 10.20 -34.14 8.70
CA PRO A 352 8.85 -33.60 8.92
C PRO A 352 8.06 -34.31 10.03
N ASN A 353 8.35 -35.59 10.29
CA ASN A 353 7.75 -36.38 11.36
C ASN A 353 8.44 -36.20 12.74
N GLY A 354 9.42 -35.29 12.83
CA GLY A 354 10.20 -35.01 14.03
C GLY A 354 11.44 -35.89 14.21
N ALA A 355 11.61 -36.96 13.42
CA ALA A 355 12.77 -37.86 13.54
C ALA A 355 14.09 -37.13 13.24
N LEU A 356 15.14 -37.45 14.00
CA LEU A 356 16.47 -36.90 13.77
C LEU A 356 17.05 -37.49 12.47
N PHE A 357 17.26 -36.64 11.47
CA PHE A 357 17.87 -37.01 10.19
C PHE A 357 19.38 -36.87 10.21
N HIS A 358 19.90 -35.81 10.85
CA HIS A 358 21.34 -35.58 10.95
C HIS A 358 21.71 -34.80 12.21
N SER A 359 22.91 -35.06 12.73
CA SER A 359 23.50 -34.28 13.82
C SER A 359 25.01 -34.19 13.63
N LYS A 360 25.59 -33.02 13.91
CA LYS A 360 27.03 -32.79 13.89
C LYS A 360 27.43 -31.79 14.97
N LYS A 361 28.50 -32.07 15.70
CA LYS A 361 29.13 -31.14 16.64
C LYS A 361 30.57 -30.85 16.20
N LEU A 362 31.00 -29.61 16.36
CA LEU A 362 32.38 -29.19 16.07
C LEU A 362 32.76 -27.95 16.89
N GLU A 363 34.06 -27.71 17.00
CA GLU A 363 34.60 -26.45 17.53
C GLU A 363 35.26 -25.66 16.41
N VAL A 364 35.01 -24.35 16.37
CA VAL A 364 35.55 -23.43 15.37
C VAL A 364 36.23 -22.27 16.08
N ALA A 365 37.54 -22.14 15.89
CA ALA A 365 38.30 -20.95 16.28
C ALA A 365 38.43 -20.04 15.05
N ILE A 366 37.97 -18.79 15.13
CA ILE A 366 37.96 -17.86 14.00
C ILE A 366 38.60 -16.51 14.32
N ASN A 367 39.61 -16.16 13.52
CA ASN A 367 40.31 -14.89 13.58
C ASN A 367 39.58 -13.82 12.75
N PRO A 368 39.76 -12.52 13.07
CA PRO A 368 39.28 -11.43 12.21
C PRO A 368 39.81 -11.55 10.78
N GLY A 369 38.92 -11.35 9.80
CA GLY A 369 39.18 -11.50 8.37
C GLY A 369 39.18 -12.95 7.85
N ALA A 370 38.97 -13.95 8.71
CA ALA A 370 38.95 -15.35 8.31
C ALA A 370 37.53 -15.87 8.01
N THR A 371 37.46 -16.88 7.15
CA THR A 371 36.25 -17.63 6.84
C THR A 371 36.51 -19.12 7.03
N TYR A 372 35.67 -19.78 7.81
CA TYR A 372 35.59 -21.23 7.90
C TYR A 372 34.37 -21.70 7.08
N SER A 373 34.57 -22.71 6.23
CA SER A 373 33.50 -23.28 5.41
C SER A 373 33.55 -24.79 5.48
N LEU A 374 32.41 -25.41 5.75
CA LEU A 374 32.26 -26.86 5.85
C LEU A 374 31.04 -27.30 5.02
N LEU A 375 31.28 -28.19 4.07
CA LEU A 375 30.23 -28.93 3.38
C LEU A 375 29.86 -30.16 4.20
N ILE A 376 28.57 -30.34 4.44
CA ILE A 376 27.99 -31.48 5.15
C ILE A 376 27.05 -32.17 4.18
N VAL A 377 27.18 -33.49 4.03
CA VAL A 377 26.29 -34.31 3.19
C VAL A 377 25.58 -35.30 4.10
N PRO A 378 24.41 -34.94 4.66
CA PRO A 378 23.66 -35.79 5.57
C PRO A 378 23.26 -37.16 4.99
N GLY A 379 23.06 -37.23 3.68
CA GLY A 379 22.55 -38.40 2.97
C GLY A 379 21.33 -38.06 2.12
N THR A 380 20.54 -39.08 1.81
CA THR A 380 19.30 -38.96 1.03
C THR A 380 18.10 -38.94 1.98
N PRO A 381 17.22 -37.92 1.91
CA PRO A 381 16.03 -37.86 2.74
C PRO A 381 14.95 -38.81 2.24
N GLU A 382 14.27 -39.51 3.16
CA GLU A 382 13.25 -40.51 2.83
C GLU A 382 11.81 -39.99 2.99
N THR A 383 11.59 -39.00 3.85
CA THR A 383 10.26 -38.47 4.15
C THR A 383 10.01 -37.18 3.38
N PRO A 384 8.97 -37.06 2.54
CA PRO A 384 8.58 -35.79 1.92
C PRO A 384 8.07 -34.78 2.96
N GLY A 385 8.36 -33.50 2.76
CA GLY A 385 7.94 -32.40 3.62
C GLY A 385 9.08 -31.46 4.01
N LEU A 386 8.82 -30.57 4.97
CA LEU A 386 9.77 -29.57 5.46
C LEU A 386 10.72 -30.17 6.50
N TYR A 387 12.01 -30.22 6.18
CA TYR A 387 13.07 -30.54 7.13
C TYR A 387 13.48 -29.27 7.87
N THR A 388 13.59 -29.36 9.19
CA THR A 388 14.02 -28.24 10.04
C THR A 388 15.49 -28.42 10.38
N MET A 389 16.28 -27.39 10.11
CA MET A 389 17.69 -27.31 10.44
C MET A 389 17.88 -26.37 11.62
N THR A 390 18.61 -26.82 12.63
CA THR A 390 18.92 -26.03 13.82
C THR A 390 20.42 -25.88 13.94
N LEU A 391 20.89 -24.64 14.11
CA LEU A 391 22.27 -24.30 14.41
C LEU A 391 22.31 -23.70 15.82
N TYR A 392 22.84 -24.45 16.76
CA TYR A 392 23.10 -23.99 18.13
C TYR A 392 24.59 -23.67 18.27
N GLN A 393 24.89 -22.47 18.73
CA GLN A 393 26.26 -21.97 18.86
C GLN A 393 26.51 -21.49 20.27
N ARG A 394 27.64 -21.88 20.85
CA ARG A 394 28.01 -21.53 22.22
C ARG A 394 29.43 -21.00 22.25
N MET A 395 29.67 -19.88 22.93
CA MET A 395 31.03 -19.35 23.08
C MET A 395 31.83 -20.20 24.07
N CYS A 396 33.00 -20.72 23.71
CA CYS A 396 33.76 -21.62 24.58
C CYS A 396 34.28 -20.93 25.85
N ASN A 397 34.74 -19.67 25.72
CA ASN A 397 35.33 -18.91 26.83
C ASN A 397 34.28 -18.29 27.78
N THR A 398 33.05 -18.13 27.29
CA THR A 398 31.90 -17.62 28.03
C THR A 398 30.70 -18.52 27.75
N PRO A 399 30.71 -19.75 28.29
CA PRO A 399 29.78 -20.80 27.93
C PRO A 399 28.32 -20.49 28.31
N GLU A 400 28.05 -19.42 29.04
CA GLU A 400 26.68 -18.96 29.26
C GLU A 400 26.08 -18.31 28.00
N VAL A 401 26.89 -17.82 27.06
CA VAL A 401 26.40 -17.19 25.83
C VAL A 401 26.18 -18.24 24.75
N SER A 402 24.93 -18.37 24.33
CA SER A 402 24.52 -19.24 23.23
C SER A 402 23.51 -18.59 22.30
N LEU A 403 23.64 -18.85 21.00
CA LEU A 403 22.72 -18.40 19.96
C LEU A 403 22.07 -19.61 19.27
N LEU A 404 20.81 -19.46 18.93
CA LEU A 404 20.04 -20.46 18.20
C LEU A 404 19.60 -19.88 16.85
N GLN A 405 19.76 -20.64 15.77
CA GLN A 405 19.24 -20.26 14.47
C GLN A 405 18.48 -21.43 13.84
N TYR A 406 17.46 -21.08 13.06
CA TYR A 406 16.65 -22.03 12.31
C TYR A 406 16.72 -21.76 10.81
N ASN A 407 16.81 -22.85 10.05
CA ASN A 407 16.65 -22.88 8.61
C ASN A 407 15.86 -24.13 8.22
N GLY A 408 15.62 -24.35 6.93
CA GLY A 408 15.01 -25.58 6.47
C GLY A 408 15.13 -25.78 4.97
N PHE A 409 14.74 -26.97 4.52
CA PHE A 409 14.56 -27.27 3.10
C PHE A 409 13.38 -28.21 2.94
N LEU A 410 12.76 -28.20 1.76
CA LEU A 410 11.69 -29.11 1.42
C LEU A 410 12.23 -30.32 0.68
N VAL A 411 11.61 -31.48 0.93
CA VAL A 411 11.76 -32.68 0.11
C VAL A 411 10.41 -32.98 -0.50
N ARG A 412 10.35 -33.16 -1.82
CA ARG A 412 9.10 -33.46 -2.53
C ARG A 412 9.11 -34.83 -3.17
N SER A 413 7.96 -35.50 -3.13
CA SER A 413 7.70 -36.74 -3.86
C SER A 413 7.29 -36.42 -5.30
N GLY A 414 7.97 -37.03 -6.28
CA GLY A 414 7.65 -36.89 -7.70
C GLY A 414 8.22 -35.64 -8.40
N GLN A 415 8.20 -35.66 -9.74
CA GLN A 415 8.88 -34.66 -10.58
C GLN A 415 8.10 -33.34 -10.77
N HIS A 416 6.79 -33.31 -10.55
CA HIS A 416 5.96 -32.12 -10.74
C HIS A 416 5.52 -31.48 -9.42
N ILE A 417 5.36 -30.16 -9.42
CA ILE A 417 4.79 -29.42 -8.29
C ILE A 417 3.27 -29.52 -8.39
N THR A 418 2.62 -29.91 -7.30
CA THR A 418 1.16 -29.99 -7.20
C THR A 418 0.72 -29.31 -5.91
N GLY A 419 -0.41 -28.59 -5.96
CA GLY A 419 -0.99 -27.88 -4.81
C GLY A 419 -2.42 -28.34 -4.58
N LYS A 420 -2.80 -28.59 -3.32
CA LYS A 420 -4.17 -28.97 -2.91
C LYS A 420 -4.98 -27.75 -2.44
N VAL A 421 -4.88 -26.64 -3.18
CA VAL A 421 -5.62 -25.41 -2.90
C VAL A 421 -6.61 -25.19 -4.06
N PRO A 422 -7.92 -25.04 -3.80
CA PRO A 422 -8.89 -24.76 -4.86
C PRO A 422 -8.47 -23.53 -5.68
N PRO A 423 -8.53 -23.56 -7.02
CA PRO A 423 -8.18 -22.38 -7.80
C PRO A 423 -9.21 -21.28 -7.57
N LEU A 424 -8.70 -20.05 -7.45
CA LEU A 424 -9.52 -18.85 -7.45
C LEU A 424 -9.82 -18.43 -8.90
N ARG A 425 -11.06 -18.04 -9.18
CA ARG A 425 -11.52 -17.58 -10.50
C ARG A 425 -12.13 -16.18 -10.39
N PRO A 426 -12.05 -15.35 -11.44
CA PRO A 426 -12.77 -14.08 -11.45
C PRO A 426 -14.28 -14.33 -11.58
N GLY A 427 -15.08 -13.63 -10.77
CA GLY A 427 -16.51 -13.45 -10.95
C GLY A 427 -16.83 -12.15 -11.69
N LEU A 428 -17.99 -11.56 -11.44
CA LEU A 428 -18.40 -10.26 -11.96
C LEU A 428 -17.84 -9.11 -11.12
N HIS A 429 -17.81 -9.29 -9.79
CA HIS A 429 -17.41 -8.28 -8.81
C HIS A 429 -16.51 -8.86 -7.69
N LEU A 430 -16.62 -10.16 -7.42
CA LEU A 430 -15.84 -10.94 -6.47
C LEU A 430 -15.08 -12.06 -7.18
N PHE A 431 -14.44 -12.93 -6.40
CA PHE A 431 -13.75 -14.12 -6.86
C PHE A 431 -14.46 -15.38 -6.39
N HIS A 432 -14.32 -16.50 -7.11
CA HIS A 432 -15.01 -17.75 -6.80
C HIS A 432 -14.03 -18.90 -6.55
N ASP A 433 -14.34 -19.76 -5.58
CA ASP A 433 -13.70 -21.07 -5.51
C ASP A 433 -14.21 -21.97 -6.63
N SER A 434 -13.30 -22.57 -7.39
CA SER A 434 -13.67 -23.69 -8.26
C SER A 434 -13.74 -24.97 -7.44
N SER A 435 -14.95 -25.53 -7.26
CA SER A 435 -15.14 -26.83 -6.59
C SER A 435 -14.75 -28.05 -7.44
N SER A 436 -14.33 -27.84 -8.70
CA SER A 436 -13.92 -28.92 -9.60
C SER A 436 -12.40 -29.12 -9.64
N CYS A 437 -12.00 -30.37 -9.40
CA CYS A 437 -10.79 -30.91 -9.99
C CYS A 437 -11.01 -31.00 -11.51
N PRO A 438 -10.01 -30.75 -12.39
CA PRO A 438 -10.21 -30.63 -13.84
C PRO A 438 -10.79 -31.87 -14.57
N ASP A 439 -10.90 -33.01 -13.90
CA ASP A 439 -11.23 -34.30 -14.53
C ASP A 439 -12.74 -34.65 -14.52
N ASP A 440 -13.60 -33.83 -13.90
CA ASP A 440 -15.04 -34.12 -13.82
C ASP A 440 -15.84 -33.16 -14.73
N GLN A 441 -16.06 -33.58 -15.98
CA GLN A 441 -16.89 -32.84 -16.95
C GLN A 441 -18.39 -32.84 -16.60
N SER A 442 -18.81 -33.49 -15.51
CA SER A 442 -20.22 -33.59 -15.12
C SER A 442 -20.70 -32.50 -14.15
N THR A 443 -19.83 -31.62 -13.64
CA THR A 443 -20.18 -30.70 -12.53
C THR A 443 -20.31 -29.22 -12.91
N MET A 444 -21.05 -28.89 -13.98
CA MET A 444 -21.52 -27.50 -14.20
C MET A 444 -22.66 -27.08 -13.23
N ALA A 445 -23.10 -27.96 -12.33
CA ALA A 445 -24.28 -27.77 -11.49
C ALA A 445 -23.99 -27.54 -9.98
N ARG A 446 -22.75 -27.25 -9.56
CA ARG A 446 -22.48 -26.86 -8.15
C ARG A 446 -22.41 -25.33 -8.00
N PRO A 447 -23.07 -24.73 -6.99
CA PRO A 447 -23.08 -23.30 -6.80
C PRO A 447 -21.66 -22.79 -6.51
N GLN A 448 -21.21 -21.83 -7.32
CA GLN A 448 -19.97 -21.10 -7.08
C GLN A 448 -20.12 -20.31 -5.77
N ARG A 449 -19.07 -20.34 -4.92
CA ARG A 449 -19.07 -19.61 -3.64
C ARG A 449 -18.25 -18.33 -3.79
N PRO A 450 -18.89 -17.15 -3.73
CA PRO A 450 -18.18 -15.89 -3.76
C PRO A 450 -17.24 -15.70 -2.58
N ARG A 451 -16.09 -15.11 -2.86
CA ARG A 451 -15.00 -14.83 -1.93
C ARG A 451 -14.44 -13.44 -2.18
N TYR A 452 -14.17 -12.77 -1.08
CA TYR A 452 -13.36 -11.56 -1.06
C TYR A 452 -11.87 -11.92 -0.99
N MET A 453 -11.06 -11.30 -1.84
CA MET A 453 -9.61 -11.48 -1.81
C MET A 453 -9.03 -10.64 -0.66
N PHE A 454 -8.44 -11.28 0.34
CA PHE A 454 -7.86 -10.62 1.51
C PHE A 454 -6.41 -11.07 1.66
N GLY A 455 -5.48 -10.17 1.34
CA GLY A 455 -4.07 -10.50 1.17
C GLY A 455 -3.09 -9.49 1.75
N THR A 456 -1.82 -9.87 1.70
CA THR A 456 -0.68 -8.98 1.94
C THR A 456 0.45 -9.30 0.95
N THR A 457 1.30 -8.33 0.69
CA THR A 457 2.58 -8.56 0.02
C THR A 457 3.57 -9.16 1.02
N TYR A 458 4.25 -10.24 0.63
CA TYR A 458 5.25 -10.90 1.47
C TYR A 458 6.62 -11.06 0.79
N MET A 459 7.64 -10.73 1.58
CA MET A 459 9.04 -11.06 1.40
C MET A 459 9.59 -11.51 2.76
N ASP A 460 10.72 -12.22 2.78
CA ASP A 460 11.26 -12.83 4.00
C ASP A 460 11.54 -11.80 5.13
N SER A 461 11.21 -12.15 6.38
CA SER A 461 11.39 -11.28 7.55
C SER A 461 12.83 -10.89 7.88
N ARG A 462 13.84 -11.62 7.39
CA ARG A 462 15.27 -11.38 7.70
C ARG A 462 16.09 -11.01 6.49
N VAL A 463 15.70 -11.45 5.29
CA VAL A 463 16.45 -11.14 4.05
C VAL A 463 15.62 -10.38 3.01
N GLN A 464 14.35 -10.13 3.27
CA GLN A 464 13.46 -9.27 2.47
C GLN A 464 13.52 -9.65 0.98
N ARG A 465 13.83 -8.72 0.08
CA ARG A 465 13.89 -8.95 -1.38
C ARG A 465 14.92 -10.02 -1.80
N HIS A 466 15.85 -10.43 -0.94
CA HIS A 466 16.76 -11.56 -1.18
C HIS A 466 16.14 -12.94 -0.98
N TYR A 467 14.88 -13.06 -0.55
CA TYR A 467 14.29 -14.33 -0.13
C TYR A 467 14.51 -15.49 -1.12
N LEU A 468 14.43 -15.28 -2.43
CA LEU A 468 14.71 -16.35 -3.42
C LEU A 468 16.21 -16.61 -3.67
N LEU A 469 17.08 -15.65 -3.35
CA LEU A 469 18.54 -15.78 -3.41
C LEU A 469 19.10 -16.45 -2.15
N GLU A 470 18.46 -16.22 -1.00
CA GLU A 470 18.85 -16.73 0.32
C GLU A 470 17.65 -17.41 0.99
N PRO A 471 17.21 -18.56 0.44
CA PRO A 471 15.96 -19.18 0.85
C PRO A 471 15.99 -19.73 2.27
N ASN A 472 14.88 -19.55 2.99
CA ASN A 472 14.62 -20.18 4.28
C ASN A 472 13.16 -20.66 4.39
N PRO A 473 12.84 -21.85 3.82
CA PRO A 473 11.51 -22.45 3.89
C PRO A 473 10.91 -22.60 5.29
N TRP A 474 11.74 -22.80 6.33
CA TRP A 474 11.25 -22.85 7.71
C TRP A 474 10.67 -21.50 8.15
N ARG A 475 11.39 -20.42 7.86
CA ARG A 475 10.96 -19.05 8.20
C ARG A 475 9.71 -18.66 7.43
N TRP A 476 9.65 -18.99 6.14
CA TRP A 476 8.45 -18.74 5.33
C TRP A 476 7.24 -19.47 5.90
N SER A 477 7.41 -20.72 6.33
CA SER A 477 6.32 -21.49 6.94
C SER A 477 5.80 -20.84 8.23
N ARG A 478 6.71 -20.36 9.09
CA ARG A 478 6.36 -19.61 10.30
C ARG A 478 5.61 -18.32 9.97
N ASP A 479 6.14 -17.50 9.06
CA ASP A 479 5.56 -16.20 8.72
C ASP A 479 4.19 -16.37 8.03
N MET A 480 4.06 -17.35 7.12
CA MET A 480 2.79 -17.68 6.47
C MET A 480 1.76 -18.23 7.46
N ALA A 481 2.18 -18.98 8.48
CA ALA A 481 1.27 -19.43 9.54
C ALA A 481 0.68 -18.23 10.32
N GLU A 482 1.49 -17.22 10.61
CA GLU A 482 1.03 -15.98 11.26
C GLU A 482 0.02 -15.22 10.38
N MET A 483 0.30 -15.10 9.09
CA MET A 483 -0.64 -14.53 8.12
C MET A 483 -1.95 -15.31 8.06
N ARG A 484 -1.92 -16.64 8.08
CA ARG A 484 -3.13 -17.48 8.12
C ARG A 484 -3.94 -17.25 9.38
N ALA A 485 -3.29 -17.06 10.53
CA ALA A 485 -3.97 -16.79 11.78
C ALA A 485 -4.75 -15.46 11.73
N VAL A 486 -4.29 -14.47 10.95
CA VAL A 486 -5.01 -13.21 10.70
C VAL A 486 -6.19 -13.38 9.72
N GLY A 487 -6.28 -14.49 9.00
CA GLY A 487 -7.34 -14.76 8.03
C GLY A 487 -6.95 -14.50 6.57
N ILE A 488 -5.67 -14.20 6.30
CA ILE A 488 -5.15 -13.97 4.95
C ILE A 488 -5.36 -15.21 4.07
N ASN A 489 -5.89 -15.00 2.87
CA ASN A 489 -6.15 -16.06 1.90
C ASN A 489 -5.26 -15.97 0.64
N VAL A 490 -4.62 -14.82 0.38
CA VAL A 490 -3.71 -14.58 -0.75
C VAL A 490 -2.42 -13.91 -0.30
N ILE A 491 -1.28 -14.36 -0.82
CA ILE A 491 -0.01 -13.62 -0.77
C ILE A 491 0.29 -13.06 -2.15
N ARG A 492 0.62 -11.78 -2.23
CA ARG A 492 1.31 -11.20 -3.39
C ARG A 492 2.81 -11.23 -3.14
N THR A 493 3.59 -11.71 -4.09
CA THR A 493 5.05 -11.69 -4.02
C THR A 493 5.63 -11.60 -5.43
N GLY A 494 6.95 -11.60 -5.62
CA GLY A 494 7.51 -11.51 -6.96
C GLY A 494 8.99 -11.19 -7.03
N LEU A 495 9.39 -10.73 -8.23
CA LEU A 495 10.72 -10.25 -8.54
C LEU A 495 10.72 -8.73 -8.66
N TRP A 496 11.47 -8.06 -7.78
CA TRP A 496 11.70 -6.61 -7.83
C TRP A 496 13.10 -6.23 -8.34
N CYS A 497 13.99 -7.21 -8.41
CA CYS A 497 15.37 -7.01 -8.85
C CYS A 497 16.04 -8.32 -9.30
N GLY A 498 17.23 -8.20 -9.88
CA GLY A 498 18.10 -9.30 -10.27
C GLY A 498 17.63 -10.03 -11.52
N TRP A 499 16.93 -9.38 -12.46
CA TRP A 499 16.37 -10.04 -13.64
C TRP A 499 17.42 -10.76 -14.48
N SER A 500 18.68 -10.31 -14.47
CA SER A 500 19.78 -11.04 -15.13
C SER A 500 20.01 -12.44 -14.55
N GLU A 501 19.89 -12.64 -13.23
CA GLU A 501 20.00 -13.97 -12.60
C GLU A 501 18.90 -14.92 -13.10
N TRP A 502 17.70 -14.39 -13.33
CA TRP A 502 16.51 -15.15 -13.70
C TRP A 502 16.38 -15.38 -15.20
N MET A 503 16.58 -14.35 -16.01
CA MET A 503 16.33 -14.39 -17.46
C MET A 503 17.52 -14.95 -18.24
N THR A 504 18.76 -14.60 -17.84
CA THR A 504 19.98 -14.98 -18.58
C THR A 504 20.72 -16.15 -17.94
N LYS A 505 21.04 -16.09 -16.63
CA LYS A 505 21.84 -17.13 -15.95
C LYS A 505 21.04 -18.41 -15.64
N ARG A 506 19.74 -18.27 -15.30
CA ARG A 506 18.77 -19.38 -15.11
C ARG A 506 19.28 -20.49 -14.19
N ARG A 507 19.67 -20.14 -12.95
CA ARG A 507 20.20 -21.11 -11.98
C ARG A 507 19.09 -22.01 -11.45
N GLU A 508 19.31 -23.33 -11.48
CA GLU A 508 18.37 -24.33 -10.93
C GLU A 508 18.06 -24.07 -9.44
N ALA A 509 19.02 -23.56 -8.67
CA ALA A 509 18.82 -23.21 -7.27
C ALA A 509 17.70 -22.15 -7.06
N LEU A 510 17.59 -21.17 -7.96
CA LEU A 510 16.56 -20.13 -7.89
C LEU A 510 15.17 -20.69 -8.20
N LEU A 511 15.08 -21.57 -9.20
CA LEU A 511 13.84 -22.25 -9.53
C LEU A 511 13.40 -23.16 -8.37
N ARG A 512 14.33 -23.88 -7.73
CA ARG A 512 14.05 -24.71 -6.54
C ARG A 512 13.72 -23.88 -5.29
N ALA A 513 14.23 -22.65 -5.18
CA ALA A 513 13.81 -21.69 -4.16
C ALA A 513 12.36 -21.26 -4.36
N LEU A 514 11.98 -20.93 -5.59
CA LEU A 514 10.60 -20.60 -5.91
C LEU A 514 9.66 -21.81 -5.72
N ASP A 515 10.08 -23.03 -6.08
CA ASP A 515 9.33 -24.26 -5.78
C ASP A 515 9.03 -24.38 -4.29
N ALA A 516 10.05 -24.15 -3.45
CA ALA A 516 9.90 -24.24 -2.01
C ALA A 516 8.87 -23.21 -1.52
N PHE A 517 8.99 -21.97 -1.97
CA PHE A 517 8.08 -20.90 -1.57
C PHE A 517 6.63 -21.24 -1.93
N ILE A 518 6.38 -21.69 -3.16
CA ILE A 518 5.04 -22.09 -3.62
C ILE A 518 4.50 -23.28 -2.84
N LEU A 519 5.33 -24.30 -2.56
CA LEU A 519 4.93 -25.46 -1.77
C LEU A 519 4.59 -25.09 -0.32
N ILE A 520 5.36 -24.23 0.32
CA ILE A 520 5.05 -23.72 1.67
C ILE A 520 3.74 -22.93 1.65
N ALA A 521 3.53 -22.04 0.68
CA ALA A 521 2.26 -21.33 0.53
C ALA A 521 1.07 -22.30 0.38
N CYS A 522 1.24 -23.37 -0.40
CA CYS A 522 0.22 -24.41 -0.55
C CYS A 522 -0.05 -25.18 0.74
N GLN A 523 0.97 -25.48 1.55
CA GLN A 523 0.81 -26.13 2.87
C GLN A 523 -0.07 -25.27 3.80
N HIS A 524 0.07 -23.95 3.72
CA HIS A 524 -0.74 -22.98 4.45
C HIS A 524 -2.04 -22.60 3.75
N ARG A 525 -2.41 -23.28 2.67
CA ARG A 525 -3.63 -23.07 1.87
C ARG A 525 -3.76 -21.66 1.26
N LEU A 526 -2.65 -21.01 0.93
CA LEU A 526 -2.58 -19.67 0.35
C LEU A 526 -2.63 -19.71 -1.18
N GLN A 527 -3.36 -18.76 -1.77
CA GLN A 527 -3.14 -18.37 -3.15
C GLN A 527 -1.87 -17.52 -3.24
N VAL A 528 -1.17 -17.59 -4.37
CA VAL A 528 0.02 -16.77 -4.65
C VAL A 528 -0.20 -15.99 -5.94
N ILE A 529 -0.15 -14.67 -5.85
CA ILE A 529 -0.03 -13.78 -7.01
C ILE A 529 1.46 -13.43 -7.15
N PHE A 530 2.08 -13.86 -8.24
CA PHE A 530 3.50 -13.66 -8.49
C PHE A 530 3.74 -12.54 -9.51
N SER A 531 4.35 -11.44 -9.06
CA SER A 531 4.77 -10.30 -9.90
C SER A 531 6.07 -10.62 -10.64
N VAL A 532 6.02 -10.59 -11.97
CA VAL A 532 7.13 -11.04 -12.84
C VAL A 532 8.13 -9.91 -13.12
N PHE A 533 7.61 -8.70 -13.35
CA PHE A 533 8.41 -7.50 -13.63
C PHE A 533 8.06 -6.36 -12.66
N ALA A 534 8.88 -5.31 -12.62
CA ALA A 534 8.61 -4.10 -11.85
C ALA A 534 9.04 -2.83 -12.60
N PHE A 535 8.15 -1.84 -12.62
CA PHE A 535 8.23 -0.51 -13.23
C PHE A 535 8.39 -0.51 -14.75
N THR A 536 9.47 -1.12 -15.24
CA THR A 536 9.68 -1.40 -16.67
C THR A 536 10.11 -2.86 -16.83
N PRO A 537 9.55 -3.60 -17.80
CA PRO A 537 10.02 -4.96 -18.08
C PRO A 537 11.51 -4.94 -18.44
N ALA A 538 12.29 -5.87 -17.90
CA ALA A 538 13.72 -5.93 -18.15
C ALA A 538 14.01 -5.96 -19.67
N PRO A 539 14.73 -4.96 -20.22
CA PRO A 539 14.99 -4.89 -21.65
C PRO A 539 16.10 -5.88 -22.04
N ALA A 540 15.85 -6.70 -23.06
CA ALA A 540 16.91 -7.49 -23.72
C ALA A 540 17.51 -6.74 -24.93
N GLY A 541 16.85 -5.66 -25.35
CA GLY A 541 17.24 -4.76 -26.43
C GLY A 541 17.17 -3.29 -25.99
N LYS A 542 16.77 -2.38 -26.89
CA LYS A 542 16.80 -0.92 -26.63
C LYS A 542 15.54 -0.36 -25.99
N HIS A 543 14.38 -0.95 -26.26
CA HIS A 543 13.09 -0.50 -25.70
C HIS A 543 12.43 -1.66 -24.92
N PRO A 544 11.88 -1.42 -23.71
CA PRO A 544 11.27 -2.48 -22.90
C PRO A 544 9.96 -3.06 -23.47
N PHE A 545 9.06 -2.20 -23.99
CA PHE A 545 7.75 -2.62 -24.51
C PHE A 545 7.66 -2.84 -26.03
N LEU A 546 8.46 -2.12 -26.84
CA LEU A 546 8.29 -2.05 -28.30
C LEU A 546 9.38 -2.78 -29.09
N ASP A 547 10.54 -3.06 -28.49
CA ASP A 547 11.62 -3.81 -29.17
C ASP A 547 11.24 -5.31 -29.24
N PRO A 548 11.14 -5.89 -30.45
CA PRO A 548 10.85 -7.32 -30.60
C PRO A 548 11.80 -8.24 -29.82
N LYS A 549 13.08 -7.86 -29.67
CA LYS A 549 14.05 -8.65 -28.92
C LYS A 549 13.70 -8.69 -27.42
N SER A 550 13.29 -7.56 -26.85
CA SER A 550 12.83 -7.48 -25.47
C SER A 550 11.56 -8.30 -25.25
N ILE A 551 10.57 -8.15 -26.14
CA ILE A 551 9.29 -8.87 -26.05
C ILE A 551 9.50 -10.39 -26.08
N VAL A 552 10.31 -10.90 -27.02
CA VAL A 552 10.59 -12.34 -27.12
C VAL A 552 11.28 -12.88 -25.87
N ALA A 553 12.24 -12.15 -25.31
CA ALA A 553 12.93 -12.56 -24.09
C ALA A 553 11.98 -12.60 -22.89
N GLN A 554 11.11 -11.60 -22.76
CA GLN A 554 10.08 -11.53 -21.70
C GLN A 554 9.07 -12.67 -21.83
N GLN A 555 8.56 -12.95 -23.04
CA GLN A 555 7.65 -14.07 -23.30
C GLN A 555 8.30 -15.42 -22.97
N ALA A 556 9.56 -15.62 -23.35
CA ALA A 556 10.29 -16.85 -23.05
C ALA A 556 10.48 -17.05 -21.54
N PHE A 557 10.76 -15.97 -20.80
CA PHE A 557 10.89 -16.02 -19.35
C PHE A 557 9.54 -16.33 -18.67
N LEU A 558 8.47 -15.65 -19.07
CA LEU A 558 7.13 -15.92 -18.56
C LEU A 558 6.68 -17.36 -18.87
N ALA A 559 6.96 -17.84 -20.09
CA ALA A 559 6.63 -19.21 -20.51
C ALA A 559 7.36 -20.27 -19.67
N LEU A 560 8.62 -20.01 -19.28
CA LEU A 560 9.38 -20.89 -18.38
C LEU A 560 8.67 -21.03 -17.03
N LEU A 561 8.30 -19.90 -16.41
CA LEU A 561 7.61 -19.89 -15.12
C LEU A 561 6.22 -20.55 -15.22
N CYS A 562 5.41 -20.13 -16.19
CA CYS A 562 4.06 -20.67 -16.39
C CYS A 562 4.08 -22.18 -16.67
N SER A 563 5.05 -22.68 -17.44
CA SER A 563 5.18 -24.11 -17.71
C SER A 563 5.54 -24.90 -16.45
N ARG A 564 6.37 -24.32 -15.57
CA ARG A 564 6.78 -24.97 -14.31
C ARG A 564 5.61 -25.13 -13.34
N TYR A 565 4.72 -24.14 -13.27
CA TYR A 565 3.57 -24.12 -12.36
C TYR A 565 2.23 -24.45 -13.04
N ALA A 566 2.25 -24.94 -14.28
CA ALA A 566 1.04 -25.23 -15.05
C ALA A 566 0.06 -26.17 -14.32
N LYS A 567 0.55 -27.01 -13.39
CA LYS A 567 -0.23 -27.95 -12.56
C LYS A 567 -0.55 -27.45 -11.14
N VAL A 568 -0.25 -26.18 -10.84
CA VAL A 568 -0.46 -25.59 -9.51
C VAL A 568 -1.61 -24.57 -9.59
N PRO A 569 -2.83 -24.92 -9.17
CA PRO A 569 -4.02 -24.07 -9.32
C PRO A 569 -3.98 -22.78 -8.52
N SER A 570 -3.15 -22.72 -7.48
CA SER A 570 -3.07 -21.57 -6.57
C SER A 570 -2.08 -20.50 -6.97
N VAL A 571 -1.47 -20.61 -8.16
CA VAL A 571 -0.55 -19.60 -8.67
C VAL A 571 -1.24 -18.76 -9.73
N HIS A 572 -1.11 -17.45 -9.58
CA HIS A 572 -1.64 -16.42 -10.47
C HIS A 572 -0.52 -15.41 -10.79
N TRP A 573 -0.69 -14.63 -11.84
CA TRP A 573 0.39 -13.84 -12.42
C TRP A 573 0.05 -12.35 -12.41
N ASP A 574 0.86 -11.58 -11.71
CA ASP A 574 0.93 -10.14 -11.91
C ASP A 574 2.04 -9.89 -12.94
N LEU A 575 1.66 -9.35 -14.10
CA LEU A 575 2.60 -9.19 -15.20
C LEU A 575 3.69 -8.18 -14.85
N ILE A 576 3.33 -7.10 -14.15
CA ILE A 576 4.26 -6.03 -13.83
C ILE A 576 3.72 -5.14 -12.71
N ASN A 577 4.59 -4.84 -11.74
CA ASN A 577 4.37 -3.85 -10.71
C ASN A 577 4.53 -2.42 -11.25
N GLU A 578 3.57 -1.54 -10.98
CA GLU A 578 3.56 -0.08 -11.24
C GLU A 578 4.14 0.30 -12.62
N PRO A 579 3.52 -0.16 -13.72
CA PRO A 579 4.09 0.00 -15.04
C PRO A 579 4.24 1.48 -15.41
N SER A 580 5.46 1.86 -15.76
CA SER A 580 5.80 3.14 -16.37
C SER A 580 6.07 2.90 -17.85
N PHE A 581 5.22 3.43 -18.73
CA PHE A 581 5.46 3.37 -20.17
C PHE A 581 6.27 4.60 -20.61
N GLY A 582 7.35 4.38 -21.36
CA GLY A 582 8.25 5.45 -21.83
C GLY A 582 9.64 5.37 -21.20
N GLY A 583 10.26 6.54 -21.00
CA GLY A 583 11.65 6.70 -20.56
C GLY A 583 11.99 5.89 -19.32
N PRO A 584 12.85 4.85 -19.37
CA PRO A 584 13.23 4.08 -18.17
C PRO A 584 13.91 4.93 -17.08
N GLN A 585 14.41 6.11 -17.44
CA GLN A 585 15.00 7.09 -16.52
C GLN A 585 13.97 8.06 -15.90
N ARG A 586 12.70 7.97 -16.30
CA ARG A 586 11.58 8.84 -15.90
C ARG A 586 10.41 8.00 -15.37
N LEU A 587 10.73 7.08 -14.47
CA LEU A 587 9.72 6.24 -13.81
C LEU A 587 8.74 7.11 -13.03
N TRP A 588 7.47 6.68 -13.04
CA TRP A 588 6.38 7.38 -12.36
C TRP A 588 6.16 8.84 -12.78
N ASP A 589 6.60 9.27 -13.96
CA ASP A 589 6.11 10.53 -14.54
C ASP A 589 4.58 10.46 -14.68
N SER A 590 3.91 11.61 -14.61
CA SER A 590 2.45 11.64 -14.67
C SER A 590 1.94 11.11 -16.01
N ARG A 591 2.58 11.48 -17.13
CA ARG A 591 2.28 10.95 -18.48
C ARG A 591 3.49 10.27 -19.10
N ALA A 592 3.23 9.30 -19.97
CA ALA A 592 4.26 8.60 -20.73
C ALA A 592 5.10 9.57 -21.56
N GLN A 593 6.39 9.67 -21.26
CA GLN A 593 7.36 10.49 -21.99
C GLN A 593 8.16 9.62 -22.99
N PRO A 594 8.46 10.11 -24.20
CA PRO A 594 9.23 9.35 -25.18
C PRO A 594 10.68 9.08 -24.71
N ASN A 595 11.22 7.90 -25.05
CA ASN A 595 12.62 7.52 -24.86
C ASN A 595 13.59 8.25 -25.79
N GLY A 596 13.09 8.74 -26.92
CA GLY A 596 13.88 9.22 -28.06
C GLY A 596 14.40 8.11 -28.98
N ASP A 597 13.90 6.88 -28.88
CA ASP A 597 14.42 5.75 -29.66
C ASP A 597 13.66 5.47 -30.98
N VAL A 598 14.27 4.67 -31.85
CA VAL A 598 13.73 4.38 -33.18
C VAL A 598 12.47 3.52 -33.17
N TYR A 599 12.27 2.71 -32.12
CA TYR A 599 11.14 1.78 -32.02
C TYR A 599 9.86 2.53 -31.68
N GLU A 600 9.90 3.43 -30.70
CA GLU A 600 8.73 4.26 -30.37
C GLU A 600 8.38 5.23 -31.51
N ALA A 601 9.38 5.81 -32.19
CA ALA A 601 9.12 6.71 -33.30
C ALA A 601 8.45 5.97 -34.47
N ALA A 602 8.86 4.72 -34.75
CA ALA A 602 8.21 3.87 -35.74
C ALA A 602 6.79 3.47 -35.30
N ALA A 603 6.64 2.97 -34.07
CA ALA A 603 5.35 2.56 -33.52
C ALA A 603 4.34 3.72 -33.49
N PHE A 604 4.79 4.93 -33.16
CA PHE A 604 3.94 6.12 -33.14
C PHE A 604 3.43 6.50 -34.53
N ARG A 605 4.31 6.50 -35.54
CA ARG A 605 3.90 6.69 -36.94
C ARG A 605 2.88 5.65 -37.39
N ASP A 606 3.11 4.38 -37.06
CA ASP A 606 2.22 3.29 -37.43
C ASP A 606 0.87 3.36 -36.69
N TRP A 607 0.87 3.81 -35.44
CA TRP A 607 -0.34 4.06 -34.67
C TRP A 607 -1.15 5.21 -35.29
N LEU A 608 -0.51 6.34 -35.61
CA LEU A 608 -1.17 7.49 -36.26
C LEU A 608 -1.77 7.11 -37.62
N ARG A 609 -1.06 6.32 -38.45
CA ARG A 609 -1.60 5.80 -39.72
C ARG A 609 -2.86 4.99 -39.53
N ARG A 610 -2.88 4.11 -38.52
CA ARG A 610 -4.05 3.27 -38.23
C ARG A 610 -5.22 4.07 -37.65
N ARG A 611 -4.95 5.05 -36.79
CA ARG A 611 -5.98 5.84 -36.09
C ARG A 611 -6.64 6.90 -36.95
N TYR A 612 -5.85 7.57 -37.81
CA TYR A 612 -6.30 8.75 -38.56
C TYR A 612 -6.39 8.53 -40.07
N HIS A 613 -5.82 7.43 -40.58
CA HIS A 613 -5.82 7.00 -41.99
C HIS A 613 -5.10 7.93 -42.98
N THR A 614 -5.21 9.24 -42.83
CA THR A 614 -4.62 10.25 -43.72
C THR A 614 -3.68 11.18 -42.97
N LEU A 615 -2.65 11.66 -43.67
CA LEU A 615 -1.71 12.64 -43.10
C LEU A 615 -2.39 14.00 -42.90
N GLU A 616 -3.39 14.33 -43.73
CA GLU A 616 -4.19 15.54 -43.58
C GLU A 616 -4.90 15.60 -42.21
N ARG A 617 -5.54 14.51 -41.80
CA ARG A 617 -6.20 14.45 -40.48
C ARG A 617 -5.24 14.71 -39.33
N VAL A 618 -4.00 14.18 -39.40
CA VAL A 618 -2.94 14.43 -38.40
C VAL A 618 -2.50 15.89 -38.41
N ARG A 619 -2.27 16.47 -39.60
CA ARG A 619 -1.89 17.89 -39.75
C ARG A 619 -2.96 18.83 -39.19
N THR A 620 -4.23 18.58 -39.50
CA THR A 620 -5.37 19.34 -38.96
C THR A 620 -5.38 19.28 -37.43
N ARG A 621 -5.27 18.08 -36.86
CA ARG A 621 -5.25 17.88 -35.40
C ARG A 621 -4.09 18.59 -34.72
N TRP A 622 -2.87 18.46 -35.26
CA TRP A 622 -1.66 19.02 -34.65
C TRP A 622 -1.40 20.49 -35.03
N ARG A 623 -2.25 21.07 -35.87
CA ARG A 623 -2.14 22.44 -36.41
C ARG A 623 -0.80 22.65 -37.13
N CYS A 624 -0.43 21.68 -37.96
CA CYS A 624 0.79 21.71 -38.75
C CYS A 624 0.49 21.96 -40.23
N THR A 625 1.43 22.62 -40.88
CA THR A 625 1.42 22.91 -42.32
C THR A 625 1.94 21.72 -43.14
N VAL A 626 1.72 21.79 -44.46
CA VAL A 626 2.29 20.82 -45.42
C VAL A 626 3.81 20.82 -45.39
N SER A 627 4.44 21.98 -45.21
CA SER A 627 5.91 22.11 -45.16
C SER A 627 6.51 21.53 -43.89
N GLU A 628 5.79 21.55 -42.76
CA GLU A 628 6.27 20.96 -41.50
C GLU A 628 6.15 19.43 -41.51
N ILE A 629 5.11 18.89 -42.16
CA ILE A 629 4.85 17.45 -42.26
C ILE A 629 4.42 17.13 -43.70
N ALA A 630 5.40 16.90 -44.58
CA ALA A 630 5.15 16.60 -45.99
C ALA A 630 4.80 15.11 -46.20
N SER A 631 5.32 14.26 -45.32
CA SER A 631 5.22 12.80 -45.41
C SER A 631 5.10 12.17 -44.02
N TRP A 632 4.71 10.89 -43.97
CA TRP A 632 4.66 10.15 -42.69
C TRP A 632 6.02 10.04 -42.00
N SER A 633 7.15 10.12 -42.73
CA SER A 633 8.50 10.09 -42.15
C SER A 633 8.88 11.35 -41.38
N ASP A 634 8.20 12.47 -41.64
CA ASP A 634 8.47 13.75 -40.99
C ASP A 634 7.89 13.81 -39.57
N LEU A 635 6.92 12.94 -39.26
CA LEU A 635 6.31 12.83 -37.94
C LEU A 635 7.34 12.45 -36.88
N LYS A 636 7.38 13.25 -35.81
CA LYS A 636 8.20 13.07 -34.62
C LYS A 636 7.34 12.76 -33.40
N VAL A 637 7.95 12.08 -32.43
CA VAL A 637 7.40 11.98 -31.07
C VAL A 637 7.33 13.37 -30.44
N PRO A 638 6.45 13.59 -29.43
CA PRO A 638 6.37 14.87 -28.74
C PRO A 638 7.68 15.22 -28.00
N THR A 639 7.86 16.50 -27.75
CA THR A 639 8.95 17.04 -26.92
C THR A 639 8.43 17.40 -25.53
N GLU A 640 9.32 17.61 -24.55
CA GLU A 640 8.94 18.00 -23.18
C GLU A 640 8.05 19.26 -23.16
N ALA A 641 8.32 20.22 -24.05
CA ALA A 641 7.51 21.43 -24.17
C ALA A 641 6.04 21.13 -24.54
N ASP A 642 5.78 20.09 -25.34
CA ASP A 642 4.42 19.73 -25.79
C ASP A 642 3.52 19.27 -24.64
N TYR A 643 4.08 18.86 -23.49
CA TYR A 643 3.30 18.39 -22.34
C TYR A 643 2.79 19.52 -21.45
N SER A 644 3.38 20.72 -21.46
CA SER A 644 2.95 21.80 -20.58
C SER A 644 1.52 22.28 -20.90
N ASP A 645 0.61 22.22 -19.93
CA ASP A 645 -0.76 22.74 -20.00
C ASP A 645 -1.01 23.98 -19.11
N ALA A 646 0.04 24.52 -18.47
CA ALA A 646 -0.04 25.68 -17.58
C ALA A 646 -0.54 26.96 -18.28
N VAL A 647 -1.42 27.71 -17.60
CA VAL A 647 -2.08 28.93 -18.13
C VAL A 647 -1.09 30.02 -18.51
N GLY A 648 -0.07 30.24 -17.68
CA GLY A 648 0.93 31.27 -17.90
C GLY A 648 1.87 30.99 -19.07
N ASN A 649 1.80 29.80 -19.68
CA ASN A 649 2.76 29.37 -20.67
C ASN A 649 2.30 29.69 -22.10
N THR A 650 2.69 30.86 -22.60
CA THR A 650 2.18 31.43 -23.87
C THR A 650 2.89 30.96 -25.14
N ASN A 651 3.98 30.17 -25.02
CA ASN A 651 4.67 29.61 -26.18
C ASN A 651 3.78 28.64 -26.98
N PHE A 652 3.91 28.66 -28.31
CA PHE A 652 3.25 27.71 -29.20
C PHE A 652 3.79 26.28 -28.98
N ARG A 653 2.88 25.30 -28.96
CA ARG A 653 3.14 23.88 -28.63
C ARG A 653 2.18 22.96 -29.35
N HIS A 654 2.55 21.68 -29.44
CA HIS A 654 1.67 20.64 -29.96
C HIS A 654 1.11 19.76 -28.83
N MET A 655 0.29 20.32 -27.94
CA MET A 655 -0.32 19.55 -26.83
C MET A 655 -1.12 18.33 -27.31
N LEU A 656 -1.78 18.42 -28.47
CA LEU A 656 -2.51 17.29 -29.06
C LEU A 656 -1.59 16.19 -29.59
N ARG A 657 -0.32 16.49 -29.91
CA ARG A 657 0.71 15.49 -30.20
C ARG A 657 1.09 14.71 -28.94
N ALA A 658 1.27 15.40 -27.81
CA ALA A 658 1.50 14.76 -26.52
C ALA A 658 0.29 13.92 -26.06
N ALA A 659 -0.93 14.41 -26.31
CA ALA A 659 -2.16 13.68 -26.04
C ALA A 659 -2.24 12.38 -26.85
N ASP A 660 -1.93 12.44 -28.15
CA ASP A 660 -1.91 11.27 -29.03
C ASP A 660 -0.82 10.26 -28.61
N PHE A 661 0.36 10.72 -28.21
CA PHE A 661 1.41 9.83 -27.70
C PHE A 661 0.99 9.16 -26.39
N THR A 662 0.38 9.91 -25.47
CA THR A 662 -0.15 9.36 -24.21
C THR A 662 -1.20 8.30 -24.51
N ARG A 663 -2.16 8.56 -25.41
CA ARG A 663 -3.16 7.56 -25.83
C ARG A 663 -2.51 6.34 -26.51
N ALA A 664 -1.52 6.55 -27.38
CA ALA A 664 -0.81 5.46 -28.03
C ALA A 664 -0.09 4.56 -27.02
N SER A 665 0.47 5.14 -25.96
CA SER A 665 1.12 4.38 -24.87
C SER A 665 0.15 3.45 -24.13
N GLN A 666 -1.10 3.88 -23.90
CA GLN A 666 -2.16 3.04 -23.33
C GLN A 666 -2.43 1.82 -24.21
N HIS A 667 -2.51 2.02 -25.52
CA HIS A 667 -2.72 0.96 -26.51
C HIS A 667 -1.53 -0.01 -26.61
N TRP A 668 -0.31 0.51 -26.67
CA TRP A 668 0.88 -0.35 -26.70
C TRP A 668 1.04 -1.16 -25.42
N PHE A 669 0.73 -0.58 -24.26
CA PHE A 669 0.73 -1.31 -23.01
C PHE A 669 -0.35 -2.40 -22.98
N ARG A 670 -1.60 -2.09 -23.36
CA ARG A 670 -2.67 -3.10 -23.50
C ARG A 670 -2.25 -4.25 -24.41
N ASP A 671 -1.65 -3.94 -25.56
CA ASP A 671 -1.20 -4.93 -26.53
C ASP A 671 -0.05 -5.78 -25.97
N TRP A 672 0.89 -5.19 -25.24
CA TRP A 672 1.94 -5.91 -24.52
C TRP A 672 1.34 -6.84 -23.45
N ALA A 673 0.42 -6.35 -22.63
CA ALA A 673 -0.25 -7.12 -21.59
C ALA A 673 -1.02 -8.31 -22.20
N ALA A 674 -1.74 -8.10 -23.31
CA ALA A 674 -2.45 -9.15 -24.03
C ALA A 674 -1.51 -10.25 -24.55
N ARG A 675 -0.33 -9.87 -25.07
CA ARG A 675 0.70 -10.82 -25.52
C ARG A 675 1.23 -11.66 -24.37
N MET A 676 1.44 -11.06 -23.20
CA MET A 676 1.91 -11.78 -22.01
C MET A 676 0.80 -12.67 -21.41
N ALA A 677 -0.43 -12.17 -21.31
CA ALA A 677 -1.59 -12.94 -20.87
C ALA A 677 -1.83 -14.19 -21.74
N THR A 678 -1.62 -14.08 -23.06
CA THR A 678 -1.71 -15.23 -23.99
C THR A 678 -0.70 -16.34 -23.65
N ILE A 679 0.49 -15.99 -23.14
CA ILE A 679 1.47 -16.99 -22.68
C ILE A 679 0.95 -17.73 -21.44
N VAL A 680 0.34 -17.00 -20.50
CA VAL A 680 -0.23 -17.57 -19.28
C VAL A 680 -1.39 -18.50 -19.61
N THR A 681 -2.37 -18.04 -20.39
CA THR A 681 -3.57 -18.81 -20.73
C THR A 681 -3.22 -20.03 -21.57
N GLY A 682 -2.34 -19.89 -22.57
CA GLY A 682 -1.86 -20.99 -23.41
C GLY A 682 -1.20 -22.15 -22.63
N ARG A 683 -0.65 -21.87 -21.44
CA ARG A 683 -0.01 -22.87 -20.56
C ARG A 683 -0.91 -23.36 -19.44
N SER A 684 -1.98 -22.63 -19.13
CA SER A 684 -2.85 -22.89 -17.98
C SER A 684 -4.28 -23.30 -18.34
N HIS A 685 -4.68 -23.39 -19.62
CA HIS A 685 -6.06 -23.61 -20.10
C HIS A 685 -6.96 -24.57 -19.28
N ARG A 686 -6.44 -25.63 -18.65
CA ARG A 686 -7.23 -26.56 -17.81
C ARG A 686 -7.38 -26.13 -16.34
N ILE A 687 -6.44 -25.34 -15.85
CA ILE A 687 -6.32 -24.89 -14.45
C ILE A 687 -6.67 -23.40 -14.29
N GLY A 688 -6.61 -22.65 -15.40
CA GLY A 688 -6.74 -21.20 -15.62
C GLY A 688 -6.22 -20.33 -14.49
N HIS A 689 -4.91 -20.15 -14.51
CA HIS A 689 -4.24 -19.10 -13.74
C HIS A 689 -4.81 -17.75 -14.13
N MET A 690 -5.06 -16.88 -13.15
CA MET A 690 -5.48 -15.51 -13.41
C MET A 690 -4.28 -14.61 -13.73
N VAL A 691 -4.54 -13.57 -14.51
CA VAL A 691 -3.60 -12.53 -14.91
C VAL A 691 -4.08 -11.17 -14.40
N THR A 692 -3.15 -10.36 -13.89
CA THR A 692 -3.37 -8.96 -13.54
C THR A 692 -2.15 -8.09 -13.85
N VAL A 693 -2.27 -6.80 -13.58
CA VAL A 693 -1.20 -5.79 -13.63
C VAL A 693 -1.31 -5.00 -12.32
N GLY A 694 -0.23 -4.96 -11.53
CA GLY A 694 -0.14 -4.18 -10.29
C GLY A 694 -0.09 -2.68 -10.58
N GLN A 695 -1.25 -2.06 -10.77
CA GLN A 695 -1.32 -0.68 -11.26
C GLN A 695 -1.09 0.36 -10.16
N ASP A 696 -0.16 1.28 -10.40
CA ASP A 696 0.07 2.44 -9.54
C ASP A 696 -1.15 3.37 -9.48
N GLU A 697 -1.27 4.17 -8.41
CA GLU A 697 -2.29 5.21 -8.31
C GLU A 697 -2.03 6.37 -9.29
N GLY A 698 -3.10 7.12 -9.58
CA GLY A 698 -3.00 8.27 -10.48
C GLY A 698 -3.18 7.87 -11.93
N ALA A 699 -4.24 8.42 -12.52
CA ALA A 699 -4.84 7.87 -13.72
C ALA A 699 -4.28 8.45 -15.05
N GLU A 700 -2.96 8.60 -15.15
CA GLU A 700 -2.27 9.07 -16.37
C GLU A 700 -1.13 8.16 -16.86
N ARG A 701 -0.78 7.17 -16.03
CA ARG A 701 0.05 6.01 -16.39
C ARG A 701 -0.85 4.94 -17.03
N PRO A 702 -0.36 3.78 -17.51
CA PRO A 702 -1.22 2.76 -18.08
C PRO A 702 -2.48 2.52 -17.22
N LEU A 703 -3.65 2.79 -17.76
CA LEU A 703 -4.90 2.89 -16.99
C LEU A 703 -5.54 1.51 -16.89
N PRO A 704 -6.07 1.10 -15.71
CA PRO A 704 -6.81 -0.15 -15.57
C PRO A 704 -7.89 -0.30 -16.65
N LEU A 705 -8.63 0.78 -16.91
CA LEU A 705 -9.69 0.81 -17.92
C LEU A 705 -9.19 0.43 -19.33
N TYR A 706 -7.98 0.84 -19.73
CA TYR A 706 -7.45 0.56 -21.08
C TYR A 706 -6.92 -0.86 -21.25
N HIS A 707 -6.37 -1.46 -20.20
CA HIS A 707 -5.80 -2.82 -20.27
C HIS A 707 -6.70 -3.88 -19.62
N ALA A 708 -7.88 -3.50 -19.14
CA ALA A 708 -8.84 -4.42 -18.52
C ALA A 708 -9.18 -5.62 -19.42
N SER A 709 -9.29 -5.42 -20.74
CA SER A 709 -9.53 -6.49 -21.71
C SER A 709 -8.42 -7.55 -21.74
N SER A 710 -7.21 -7.20 -21.29
CA SER A 710 -6.03 -8.05 -21.34
C SER A 710 -5.79 -8.85 -20.05
N VAL A 711 -6.58 -8.62 -19.01
CA VAL A 711 -6.39 -9.21 -17.66
C VAL A 711 -7.70 -9.83 -17.12
N ASP A 712 -7.58 -10.75 -16.16
CA ASP A 712 -8.73 -11.41 -15.52
C ASP A 712 -9.34 -10.56 -14.41
N PHE A 713 -8.53 -9.73 -13.77
CA PHE A 713 -8.96 -8.72 -12.79
C PHE A 713 -8.00 -7.53 -12.83
N THR A 714 -8.52 -6.35 -12.50
CA THR A 714 -7.75 -5.10 -12.47
C THR A 714 -7.31 -4.74 -11.06
N CYS A 715 -6.27 -3.92 -10.94
CA CYS A 715 -5.75 -3.48 -9.65
C CYS A 715 -5.59 -1.96 -9.56
N THR A 716 -5.38 -1.46 -8.35
CA THR A 716 -4.84 -0.12 -8.05
C THR A 716 -4.03 -0.13 -6.75
N HIS A 717 -3.04 0.75 -6.62
CA HIS A 717 -2.15 0.90 -5.46
C HIS A 717 -2.39 2.27 -4.78
N PRO A 718 -3.36 2.41 -3.85
CA PRO A 718 -3.71 3.71 -3.26
C PRO A 718 -2.70 4.15 -2.19
N TRP A 719 -1.67 4.87 -2.61
CA TRP A 719 -0.53 5.33 -1.82
C TRP A 719 -0.70 6.76 -1.27
N TRP A 720 -0.62 7.78 -2.13
CA TRP A 720 -0.47 9.19 -1.81
C TRP A 720 -1.79 9.97 -1.87
N ASN A 721 -2.73 9.57 -2.72
CA ASN A 721 -3.95 10.33 -3.01
C ASN A 721 -5.04 10.16 -1.93
N ASN A 722 -4.67 10.43 -0.68
CA ASN A 722 -5.49 10.20 0.52
C ASN A 722 -6.77 11.06 0.58
N ASP A 723 -6.87 12.13 -0.21
CA ASP A 723 -8.06 12.99 -0.26
C ASP A 723 -9.14 12.43 -1.20
N ASP A 724 -8.81 11.53 -2.12
CA ASP A 724 -9.76 11.00 -3.11
C ASP A 724 -9.72 9.46 -3.15
N LEU A 725 -9.59 8.83 -1.98
CA LEU A 725 -9.44 7.37 -1.84
C LEU A 725 -10.54 6.58 -2.57
N LEU A 726 -11.80 6.99 -2.45
CA LEU A 726 -12.90 6.32 -3.16
C LEU A 726 -12.68 6.34 -4.67
N TRP A 727 -12.22 7.46 -5.22
CA TRP A 727 -11.98 7.60 -6.65
C TRP A 727 -10.88 6.65 -7.15
N ASP A 728 -9.78 6.50 -6.42
CA ASP A 728 -8.71 5.56 -6.81
C ASP A 728 -9.23 4.12 -6.89
N HIS A 729 -10.02 3.69 -5.89
CA HIS A 729 -10.61 2.35 -5.88
C HIS A 729 -11.58 2.14 -7.05
N LEU A 730 -12.42 3.13 -7.36
CA LEU A 730 -13.36 3.04 -8.46
C LEU A 730 -12.68 3.10 -9.84
N MET A 731 -11.54 3.80 -9.99
CA MET A 731 -10.75 3.80 -11.24
C MET A 731 -10.23 2.41 -11.63
N ALA A 732 -10.09 1.49 -10.67
CA ALA A 732 -9.78 0.09 -10.95
C ALA A 732 -11.00 -0.71 -11.40
N ARG A 733 -12.23 -0.30 -11.07
CA ARG A 733 -13.44 -1.07 -11.39
C ARG A 733 -13.72 -1.04 -12.89
N THR A 734 -13.86 -2.22 -13.48
CA THR A 734 -14.23 -2.38 -14.89
C THR A 734 -15.43 -3.30 -15.03
N ARG A 735 -16.09 -3.24 -16.19
CA ARG A 735 -17.29 -4.03 -16.44
C ARG A 735 -16.98 -5.53 -16.41
N GLY A 736 -17.76 -6.28 -15.64
CA GLY A 736 -17.85 -7.74 -15.72
C GLY A 736 -16.63 -8.49 -15.20
N LYS A 737 -15.82 -7.87 -14.34
CA LYS A 737 -14.71 -8.52 -13.62
C LYS A 737 -14.38 -7.80 -12.31
N PRO A 738 -13.81 -8.52 -11.32
CA PRO A 738 -13.40 -7.91 -10.07
C PRO A 738 -12.24 -6.93 -10.24
N ALA A 739 -12.16 -5.99 -9.30
CA ALA A 739 -11.02 -5.12 -9.10
C ALA A 739 -10.43 -5.35 -7.69
N VAL A 740 -9.15 -5.08 -7.50
CA VAL A 740 -8.44 -5.29 -6.23
C VAL A 740 -7.62 -4.05 -5.87
N ALA A 741 -7.72 -3.57 -4.63
CA ALA A 741 -6.76 -2.60 -4.10
C ALA A 741 -5.49 -3.38 -3.70
N ALA A 742 -4.49 -3.44 -4.60
CA ALA A 742 -3.43 -4.46 -4.58
C ALA A 742 -2.16 -4.07 -3.82
N GLU A 743 -1.98 -2.78 -3.52
CA GLU A 743 -0.96 -2.30 -2.58
C GLU A 743 -1.56 -1.20 -1.71
N VAL A 744 -2.16 -1.63 -0.61
CA VAL A 744 -2.72 -0.71 0.39
C VAL A 744 -1.73 -0.56 1.54
N GLY A 745 -1.24 0.66 1.78
CA GLY A 745 -0.29 0.91 2.85
C GLY A 745 -0.11 2.39 3.17
N MET A 746 0.88 2.65 4.04
CA MET A 746 1.19 3.98 4.56
C MET A 746 2.56 4.45 4.09
N MET A 747 2.58 5.38 3.14
CA MET A 747 3.81 6.05 2.71
C MET A 747 4.38 6.92 3.82
N LEU A 748 5.71 7.05 3.82
CA LEU A 748 6.42 7.93 4.72
C LEU A 748 6.14 9.39 4.38
N ALA A 749 5.55 10.12 5.31
CA ALA A 749 5.48 11.58 5.28
C ALA A 749 6.33 12.15 6.41
N ARG A 750 7.07 13.22 6.13
CA ARG A 750 7.90 13.92 7.12
C ARG A 750 7.48 15.37 7.27
N ASP A 751 7.61 15.90 8.48
CA ASP A 751 7.48 17.33 8.73
C ASP A 751 8.77 18.10 8.36
N VAL A 752 8.76 19.41 8.57
CA VAL A 752 9.91 20.29 8.29
C VAL A 752 11.14 20.00 9.16
N SER A 753 10.97 19.28 10.27
CA SER A 753 12.06 18.82 11.16
C SER A 753 12.60 17.45 10.78
N GLY A 754 11.97 16.77 9.81
CA GLY A 754 12.31 15.43 9.37
C GLY A 754 11.73 14.31 10.25
N ASP A 755 10.90 14.66 11.24
CA ASP A 755 10.12 13.73 12.07
C ASP A 755 8.99 13.12 11.23
N GLN A 756 8.42 12.00 11.68
CA GLN A 756 7.24 11.43 11.03
C GLN A 756 6.06 12.40 11.18
N LEU A 757 5.41 12.72 10.05
CA LEU A 757 4.28 13.66 10.03
C LEU A 757 3.05 13.09 10.77
N ARG A 758 2.89 11.76 10.75
CA ARG A 758 1.78 11.03 11.36
C ARG A 758 2.31 10.09 12.43
N SER A 759 1.63 10.01 13.56
CA SER A 759 1.90 8.97 14.55
C SER A 759 1.53 7.59 14.00
N ASP A 760 2.00 6.52 14.65
CA ASP A 760 1.59 5.16 14.27
C ASP A 760 0.07 4.96 14.42
N SER A 761 -0.58 5.62 15.39
CA SER A 761 -2.04 5.60 15.54
C SER A 761 -2.74 6.31 14.38
N ASP A 762 -2.26 7.48 13.95
CA ASP A 762 -2.82 8.20 12.80
C ASP A 762 -2.66 7.39 11.50
N ASN A 763 -1.53 6.69 11.36
CA ASN A 763 -1.29 5.76 10.26
C ASN A 763 -2.25 4.57 10.30
N ALA A 764 -2.54 4.03 11.48
CA ALA A 764 -3.51 2.95 11.67
C ALA A 764 -4.94 3.40 11.28
N MET A 765 -5.37 4.59 11.72
CA MET A 765 -6.68 5.16 11.33
C MET A 765 -6.78 5.41 9.82
N LEU A 766 -5.71 5.91 9.19
CA LEU A 766 -5.69 6.07 7.73
C LEU A 766 -5.69 4.73 7.00
N LEU A 767 -4.95 3.73 7.49
CA LEU A 767 -5.01 2.38 6.94
C LEU A 767 -6.42 1.79 7.05
N ALA A 768 -7.10 1.97 8.20
CA ALA A 768 -8.47 1.52 8.39
C ALA A 768 -9.39 2.08 7.30
N ARG A 769 -9.34 3.40 7.06
CA ARG A 769 -10.11 4.05 5.99
C ARG A 769 -9.84 3.41 4.62
N LYS A 770 -8.57 3.18 4.27
CA LYS A 770 -8.22 2.52 2.99
C LYS A 770 -8.77 1.09 2.90
N LEU A 771 -8.66 0.28 3.96
CA LEU A 771 -9.16 -1.10 3.99
C LEU A 771 -10.69 -1.16 3.86
N TYR A 772 -11.42 -0.31 4.58
CA TYR A 772 -12.88 -0.29 4.53
C TYR A 772 -13.40 0.27 3.20
N ILE A 773 -12.77 1.29 2.62
CA ILE A 773 -13.09 1.74 1.26
C ILE A 773 -12.85 0.63 0.23
N ALA A 774 -11.86 -0.25 0.42
CA ALA A 774 -11.62 -1.39 -0.47
C ALA A 774 -12.78 -2.41 -0.51
N LEU A 775 -13.77 -2.35 0.40
CA LEU A 775 -15.01 -3.11 0.27
C LEU A 775 -15.89 -2.66 -0.91
N SER A 776 -15.58 -1.50 -1.51
CA SER A 776 -16.14 -1.05 -2.79
C SER A 776 -15.64 -1.84 -4.01
N VAL A 777 -14.61 -2.67 -3.85
CA VAL A 777 -14.04 -3.55 -4.88
C VAL A 777 -14.07 -5.02 -4.44
N GLY A 778 -13.42 -5.92 -5.19
CA GLY A 778 -13.46 -7.37 -4.97
C GLY A 778 -12.37 -7.92 -4.05
N GLY A 779 -11.41 -7.09 -3.64
CA GLY A 779 -10.33 -7.50 -2.76
C GLY A 779 -9.40 -6.38 -2.32
N VAL A 780 -8.58 -6.72 -1.33
CA VAL A 780 -7.52 -5.88 -0.80
C VAL A 780 -6.25 -6.70 -0.56
N ILE A 781 -5.10 -6.15 -0.93
CA ILE A 781 -3.78 -6.67 -0.65
C ILE A 781 -2.98 -5.55 0.00
N GLN A 782 -2.61 -5.74 1.26
CA GLN A 782 -1.85 -4.77 2.02
C GLN A 782 -0.36 -4.83 1.63
N TRP A 783 0.28 -3.67 1.40
CA TRP A 783 1.73 -3.58 1.20
C TRP A 783 2.40 -2.97 2.43
N LEU A 784 3.28 -3.68 3.13
CA LEU A 784 3.58 -5.12 3.06
C LEU A 784 3.67 -5.71 4.47
N TRP A 785 3.83 -7.03 4.61
CA TRP A 785 3.83 -7.68 5.91
C TRP A 785 5.01 -7.25 6.81
N HIS A 786 6.27 -7.36 6.34
CA HIS A 786 7.47 -6.90 7.07
C HIS A 786 8.11 -5.69 6.37
N THR A 787 8.59 -4.70 7.12
CA THR A 787 9.29 -3.53 6.53
C THR A 787 10.60 -3.91 5.83
N ASN A 788 10.97 -3.17 4.78
CA ASN A 788 12.15 -3.44 3.96
C ASN A 788 13.41 -2.66 4.39
N ALA A 789 13.88 -2.85 5.62
CA ALA A 789 15.04 -2.14 6.18
C ALA A 789 16.37 -2.28 5.41
N TYR A 790 16.49 -3.22 4.45
CA TYR A 790 17.67 -3.38 3.60
C TYR A 790 17.58 -2.59 2.29
N MET A 791 16.54 -1.80 2.09
CA MET A 791 16.45 -0.89 0.95
C MET A 791 17.29 0.36 1.19
N VAL A 792 17.83 0.95 0.12
CA VAL A 792 18.47 2.29 0.19
C VAL A 792 17.44 3.44 0.15
N SER A 793 16.15 3.12 0.08
CA SER A 793 15.05 4.08 0.10
C SER A 793 14.53 4.24 1.52
N ASP A 794 14.55 5.48 2.03
CA ASP A 794 14.01 5.86 3.35
C ASP A 794 12.53 5.48 3.49
N ASN A 795 11.79 5.58 2.39
CA ASN A 795 10.36 5.27 2.33
C ASN A 795 10.13 3.75 2.49
N GLU A 796 10.82 2.94 1.68
CA GLU A 796 10.69 1.47 1.70
C GLU A 796 11.08 0.85 3.05
N CYS A 797 12.02 1.46 3.78
CA CYS A 797 12.44 0.98 5.10
C CYS A 797 11.35 1.11 6.17
N GLN A 798 10.31 1.92 5.94
CA GLN A 798 9.31 2.30 6.95
C GLN A 798 7.90 1.78 6.68
N ILE A 799 7.58 1.48 5.42
CA ILE A 799 6.27 0.95 5.04
C ILE A 799 6.18 -0.55 5.40
N GLY A 800 5.08 -0.96 6.05
CA GLY A 800 4.82 -2.34 6.45
C GLY A 800 4.01 -2.47 7.74
N LEU A 801 3.62 -3.70 8.12
CA LEU A 801 2.86 -3.99 9.37
C LEU A 801 3.76 -4.39 10.54
N VAL A 802 4.85 -5.09 10.26
CA VAL A 802 5.83 -5.58 11.23
C VAL A 802 7.18 -4.94 10.91
N ARG A 803 7.78 -4.26 11.89
CA ARG A 803 9.10 -3.63 11.75
C ARG A 803 10.19 -4.69 11.58
N SER A 804 11.36 -4.28 11.09
CA SER A 804 12.51 -5.17 10.86
C SER A 804 13.06 -5.82 12.14
N ASP A 805 12.73 -5.28 13.31
CA ASP A 805 13.01 -5.87 14.61
C ASP A 805 11.97 -6.89 15.10
N GLY A 806 10.92 -7.13 14.31
CA GLY A 806 9.84 -8.05 14.62
C GLY A 806 8.72 -7.46 15.49
N SER A 807 8.85 -6.21 15.95
CA SER A 807 7.76 -5.51 16.64
C SER A 807 6.66 -5.10 15.66
N GLU A 808 5.44 -5.09 16.15
CA GLU A 808 4.25 -4.73 15.40
C GLU A 808 4.04 -3.23 15.39
N LYS A 809 3.57 -2.69 14.27
CA LYS A 809 3.03 -1.34 14.22
C LYS A 809 1.52 -1.36 14.50
N ALA A 810 0.94 -0.23 14.90
CA ALA A 810 -0.48 -0.13 15.23
C ALA A 810 -1.39 -0.56 14.05
N GLU A 811 -0.92 -0.35 12.81
CA GLU A 811 -1.54 -0.81 11.57
C GLU A 811 -1.88 -2.31 11.57
N LEU A 812 -1.07 -3.17 12.19
CA LEU A 812 -1.35 -4.61 12.26
C LEU A 812 -2.58 -4.92 13.13
N GLY A 813 -2.87 -4.10 14.13
CA GLY A 813 -4.10 -4.20 14.93
C GLY A 813 -5.34 -4.02 14.06
N VAL A 814 -5.35 -2.95 13.26
CA VAL A 814 -6.43 -2.67 12.29
C VAL A 814 -6.57 -3.80 11.27
N PHE A 815 -5.44 -4.33 10.78
CA PHE A 815 -5.46 -5.43 9.81
C PHE A 815 -6.02 -6.73 10.39
N ARG A 816 -5.75 -7.04 11.67
CA ARG A 816 -6.37 -8.17 12.39
C ARG A 816 -7.87 -7.99 12.56
N GLU A 817 -8.32 -6.77 12.86
CA GLU A 817 -9.73 -6.44 12.99
C GLU A 817 -10.50 -6.65 11.67
N PHE A 818 -9.94 -6.13 10.58
CA PHE A 818 -10.48 -6.37 9.25
C PHE A 818 -10.47 -7.87 8.89
N GLY A 819 -9.44 -8.62 9.30
CA GLY A 819 -9.39 -10.07 9.16
C GLY A 819 -10.53 -10.80 9.89
N ARG A 820 -10.91 -10.35 11.08
CA ARG A 820 -12.10 -10.88 11.79
C ARG A 820 -13.38 -10.64 11.02
N LEU A 821 -13.57 -9.45 10.44
CA LEU A 821 -14.71 -9.16 9.56
C LEU A 821 -14.73 -10.10 8.35
N MET A 822 -13.60 -10.26 7.68
CA MET A 822 -13.49 -11.16 6.52
C MET A 822 -13.83 -12.61 6.89
N HIS A 823 -13.42 -13.06 8.08
CA HIS A 823 -13.81 -14.38 8.59
C HIS A 823 -15.32 -14.49 8.83
N ALA A 824 -15.94 -13.48 9.42
CA ALA A 824 -17.38 -13.44 9.69
C ALA A 824 -18.22 -13.45 8.41
N LEU A 825 -17.71 -12.86 7.32
CA LEU A 825 -18.40 -12.75 6.03
C LEU A 825 -18.14 -13.89 5.05
N LYS A 826 -17.18 -14.79 5.33
CA LYS A 826 -16.61 -15.74 4.37
C LYS A 826 -17.62 -16.57 3.55
N ASP A 827 -18.76 -16.94 4.13
CA ASP A 827 -19.81 -17.76 3.48
C ASP A 827 -21.07 -16.95 3.10
N ARG A 828 -21.06 -15.63 3.34
CA ARG A 828 -22.21 -14.73 3.20
C ARG A 828 -22.18 -13.88 1.92
N TRP A 829 -21.06 -13.86 1.20
CA TRP A 829 -20.90 -13.02 0.02
C TRP A 829 -21.84 -13.38 -1.14
N LEU A 830 -22.31 -12.35 -1.84
CA LEU A 830 -22.92 -12.41 -3.17
C LEU A 830 -22.01 -11.71 -4.18
N ASP A 831 -21.93 -12.24 -5.39
CA ASP A 831 -21.15 -11.66 -6.50
C ASP A 831 -21.89 -10.49 -7.15
N GLU A 832 -22.24 -9.51 -6.33
CA GLU A 832 -23.02 -8.32 -6.69
C GLU A 832 -22.19 -7.05 -6.43
N ALA A 833 -22.53 -5.98 -7.16
CA ALA A 833 -21.88 -4.68 -7.03
C ALA A 833 -22.22 -4.03 -5.68
N PRO A 834 -21.26 -3.35 -5.02
CA PRO A 834 -21.55 -2.54 -3.84
C PRO A 834 -22.20 -1.20 -4.21
N GLY A 835 -22.96 -0.62 -3.27
CA GLY A 835 -23.55 0.72 -3.35
C GLY A 835 -25.05 0.76 -3.69
N ILE A 836 -25.82 -0.31 -3.42
CA ILE A 836 -27.25 -0.38 -3.78
C ILE A 836 -28.10 -0.65 -2.53
N PRO A 837 -28.82 0.33 -1.98
CA PRO A 837 -29.90 0.10 -1.00
C PRO A 837 -31.21 -0.37 -1.67
N TYR A 838 -31.38 -0.12 -2.97
CA TYR A 838 -32.64 -0.27 -3.69
C TYR A 838 -32.60 -1.49 -4.63
N GLY A 839 -33.27 -2.57 -4.23
CA GLY A 839 -33.18 -3.87 -4.90
C GLY A 839 -33.48 -3.85 -6.40
N GLY A 840 -32.61 -4.48 -7.20
CA GLY A 840 -32.88 -4.87 -8.58
C GLY A 840 -31.64 -4.97 -9.47
N ASP A 841 -31.57 -6.04 -10.26
CA ASP A 841 -30.56 -6.39 -11.29
C ASP A 841 -30.49 -5.38 -12.49
N GLY A 842 -30.66 -4.07 -12.27
CA GLY A 842 -30.86 -3.09 -13.35
C GLY A 842 -30.51 -1.61 -13.11
N ASP A 843 -30.10 -1.19 -11.91
CA ASP A 843 -29.93 0.24 -11.59
C ASP A 843 -28.45 0.71 -11.64
N SER A 844 -27.80 0.52 -12.79
CA SER A 844 -26.38 0.86 -12.94
C SER A 844 -26.15 2.36 -13.22
N ILE A 845 -25.48 3.05 -12.28
CA ILE A 845 -24.94 4.40 -12.45
C ILE A 845 -23.56 4.31 -13.08
N TRP A 846 -23.36 4.96 -14.21
CA TRP A 846 -22.08 4.98 -14.93
C TRP A 846 -21.50 6.38 -14.96
N LEU A 847 -20.17 6.46 -14.95
CA LEU A 847 -19.42 7.70 -15.07
C LEU A 847 -18.44 7.57 -16.24
N MET A 848 -18.64 8.39 -17.26
CA MET A 848 -17.71 8.50 -18.38
C MET A 848 -16.47 9.27 -17.92
N VAL A 849 -15.32 8.77 -18.35
CA VAL A 849 -14.03 9.44 -18.27
C VAL A 849 -13.76 10.14 -19.61
N PRO A 850 -13.75 11.48 -19.68
CA PRO A 850 -13.44 12.23 -20.91
C PRO A 850 -11.94 12.14 -21.27
N ASP A 851 -11.54 11.06 -21.95
CA ASP A 851 -10.13 10.74 -22.25
C ASP A 851 -9.50 11.66 -23.31
N SER A 852 -10.30 12.21 -24.23
CA SER A 852 -9.84 13.24 -25.20
C SER A 852 -9.36 14.48 -24.47
N GLN A 853 -10.11 14.91 -23.45
CA GLN A 853 -9.71 15.96 -22.54
C GLN A 853 -8.57 15.52 -21.62
N TRP A 854 -8.60 14.29 -21.12
CA TRP A 854 -7.61 13.80 -20.16
C TRP A 854 -6.21 13.92 -20.72
N PHE A 855 -5.96 13.34 -21.89
CA PHE A 855 -4.59 13.29 -22.41
C PHE A 855 -4.06 14.67 -22.85
N ALA A 856 -4.96 15.61 -23.16
CA ALA A 856 -4.60 16.99 -23.50
C ALA A 856 -4.43 17.89 -22.26
N ARG A 857 -5.34 17.80 -21.28
CA ARG A 857 -5.41 18.63 -20.06
C ARG A 857 -5.81 17.77 -18.85
N PRO A 858 -4.87 16.99 -18.29
CA PRO A 858 -5.21 15.96 -17.32
C PRO A 858 -5.84 16.49 -16.03
N ALA A 859 -5.42 17.66 -15.56
CA ALA A 859 -5.95 18.28 -14.35
C ALA A 859 -7.47 18.54 -14.42
N LEU A 860 -8.00 18.89 -15.60
CA LEU A 860 -9.44 19.15 -15.79
C LEU A 860 -10.23 17.84 -15.69
N THR A 861 -9.79 16.77 -16.36
CA THR A 861 -10.50 15.48 -16.26
C THR A 861 -10.43 14.91 -14.85
N ARG A 862 -9.25 14.94 -14.20
CA ARG A 862 -9.13 14.46 -12.80
C ARG A 862 -10.05 15.23 -11.87
N GLY A 863 -10.05 16.57 -11.93
CA GLY A 863 -10.93 17.39 -11.08
C GLY A 863 -12.41 17.06 -11.28
N ALA A 864 -12.86 16.96 -12.54
CA ALA A 864 -14.24 16.67 -12.87
C ALA A 864 -14.71 15.28 -12.37
N VAL A 865 -13.93 14.24 -12.65
CA VAL A 865 -14.29 12.86 -12.29
C VAL A 865 -14.20 12.65 -10.77
N ARG A 866 -13.23 13.27 -10.08
CA ARG A 866 -13.13 13.24 -8.61
C ARG A 866 -14.33 13.90 -7.94
N THR A 867 -14.73 15.10 -8.39
CA THR A 867 -15.92 15.77 -7.87
C THR A 867 -17.18 14.94 -8.10
N ALA A 868 -17.34 14.36 -9.30
CA ALA A 868 -18.48 13.50 -9.61
C ALA A 868 -18.55 12.27 -8.69
N VAL A 869 -17.43 11.56 -8.49
CA VAL A 869 -17.35 10.41 -7.57
C VAL A 869 -17.65 10.84 -6.13
N ARG A 870 -17.07 11.95 -5.66
CA ARG A 870 -17.32 12.47 -4.31
C ARG A 870 -18.79 12.81 -4.11
N VAL A 871 -19.43 13.48 -5.06
CA VAL A 871 -20.86 13.82 -4.98
C VAL A 871 -21.71 12.55 -4.98
N LEU A 872 -21.51 11.63 -5.93
CA LEU A 872 -22.28 10.38 -5.98
C LEU A 872 -22.11 9.54 -4.71
N GLY A 873 -20.88 9.37 -4.21
CA GLY A 873 -20.59 8.58 -3.02
C GLY A 873 -21.09 9.22 -1.72
N TYR A 874 -20.67 10.46 -1.44
CA TYR A 874 -20.93 11.10 -0.14
C TYR A 874 -22.36 11.67 -0.07
N ARG A 875 -22.88 12.25 -1.16
CA ARG A 875 -24.21 12.88 -1.15
C ARG A 875 -25.34 11.91 -1.46
N PHE A 876 -25.09 10.83 -2.21
CA PHE A 876 -26.13 9.87 -2.62
C PHE A 876 -25.88 8.41 -2.20
N GLY A 877 -24.68 8.07 -1.70
CA GLY A 877 -24.34 6.68 -1.36
C GLY A 877 -24.17 5.76 -2.58
N LEU A 878 -24.03 6.34 -3.78
CA LEU A 878 -23.97 5.62 -5.05
C LEU A 878 -22.52 5.48 -5.52
N LEU A 879 -22.12 4.25 -5.87
CA LEU A 879 -20.77 3.93 -6.33
C LEU A 879 -20.78 3.66 -7.85
N PRO A 880 -20.37 4.62 -8.69
CA PRO A 880 -20.47 4.47 -10.14
C PRO A 880 -19.52 3.42 -10.72
N GLN A 881 -19.93 2.81 -11.83
CA GLN A 881 -19.05 2.10 -12.75
C GLN A 881 -18.38 3.10 -13.70
N LEU A 882 -17.06 3.03 -13.87
CA LEU A 882 -16.35 3.91 -14.79
C LEU A 882 -16.21 3.28 -16.17
N ILE A 883 -16.22 4.13 -17.20
CA ILE A 883 -15.99 3.75 -18.61
C ILE A 883 -15.21 4.86 -19.31
N THR A 884 -14.32 4.52 -20.24
CA THR A 884 -13.63 5.51 -21.06
C THR A 884 -14.53 6.08 -22.14
N GLU A 885 -14.24 7.31 -22.58
CA GLU A 885 -14.88 7.91 -23.76
C GLU A 885 -14.71 7.02 -25.01
N GLU A 886 -13.54 6.38 -25.16
CA GLU A 886 -13.23 5.47 -26.27
C GLU A 886 -14.07 4.18 -26.30
N GLU A 887 -14.51 3.67 -25.14
CA GLU A 887 -15.34 2.44 -25.03
C GLU A 887 -16.85 2.68 -25.21
N LEU A 888 -17.31 3.95 -25.17
CA LEU A 888 -18.74 4.26 -25.29
C LEU A 888 -19.41 3.71 -26.55
N PRO A 889 -18.80 3.79 -27.76
CA PRO A 889 -19.42 3.23 -28.96
C PRO A 889 -19.67 1.72 -28.85
N GLU A 890 -18.77 0.98 -28.20
CA GLU A 890 -18.95 -0.45 -27.95
C GLU A 890 -20.11 -0.69 -26.99
N LEU A 891 -20.20 0.10 -25.91
CA LEU A 891 -21.34 0.05 -24.98
C LEU A 891 -22.68 0.34 -25.67
N ALA A 892 -22.73 1.36 -26.52
CA ALA A 892 -23.91 1.74 -27.28
C ALA A 892 -24.32 0.66 -28.29
N ALA A 893 -23.38 -0.13 -28.81
CA ALA A 893 -23.65 -1.22 -29.75
C ALA A 893 -24.09 -2.55 -29.09
N MET A 894 -23.84 -2.73 -27.79
CA MET A 894 -24.15 -4.00 -27.10
C MET A 894 -25.64 -4.27 -26.99
N ARG A 895 -26.07 -5.53 -27.21
CA ARG A 895 -27.48 -5.96 -27.07
C ARG A 895 -28.00 -6.01 -25.62
N ALA A 896 -27.10 -5.98 -24.63
CA ALA A 896 -27.48 -5.97 -23.23
C ALA A 896 -28.30 -4.71 -22.88
N ARG A 897 -29.09 -4.77 -21.80
CA ARG A 897 -29.81 -3.61 -21.25
C ARG A 897 -28.79 -2.49 -20.96
N PRO A 898 -29.00 -1.26 -21.45
CA PRO A 898 -28.08 -0.16 -21.21
C PRO A 898 -28.18 0.30 -19.74
N PRO A 899 -27.21 1.10 -19.26
CA PRO A 899 -27.28 1.62 -17.90
C PRO A 899 -28.48 2.52 -17.67
N ARG A 900 -28.90 2.68 -16.41
CA ARG A 900 -30.02 3.55 -16.05
C ARG A 900 -29.62 5.02 -16.12
N HIS A 901 -28.46 5.35 -15.56
CA HIS A 901 -27.90 6.71 -15.64
C HIS A 901 -26.44 6.66 -16.10
N LEU A 902 -26.04 7.64 -16.90
CA LEU A 902 -24.65 7.85 -17.29
C LEU A 902 -24.30 9.34 -17.18
N PHE A 903 -23.29 9.63 -16.37
CA PHE A 903 -22.77 10.98 -16.15
C PHE A 903 -21.52 11.21 -17.00
N ALA A 904 -21.47 12.33 -17.72
CA ALA A 904 -20.35 12.79 -18.52
C ALA A 904 -19.89 14.17 -18.00
N PRO A 905 -18.99 14.21 -17.00
CA PRO A 905 -18.73 15.41 -16.21
C PRO A 905 -17.74 16.37 -16.90
N SER A 906 -18.10 17.65 -16.88
CA SER A 906 -17.31 18.83 -17.24
C SER A 906 -16.44 18.67 -18.49
N VAL A 907 -17.07 18.20 -19.56
CA VAL A 907 -16.46 17.99 -20.87
C VAL A 907 -16.01 19.32 -21.49
N GLN A 908 -14.80 19.35 -22.02
CA GLN A 908 -14.21 20.47 -22.79
C GLN A 908 -13.82 20.04 -24.21
N LEU A 909 -13.51 18.75 -24.38
CA LEU A 909 -13.23 18.06 -25.64
C LEU A 909 -14.02 16.74 -25.62
N LEU A 910 -14.75 16.45 -26.69
CA LEU A 910 -15.53 15.21 -26.83
C LEU A 910 -15.43 14.69 -28.25
N SER A 911 -15.06 13.43 -28.41
CA SER A 911 -15.00 12.82 -29.73
C SER A 911 -16.37 12.71 -30.39
N HIS A 912 -16.39 12.79 -31.72
CA HIS A 912 -17.64 12.62 -32.48
C HIS A 912 -18.29 11.26 -32.18
N ALA A 913 -17.50 10.18 -32.13
CA ALA A 913 -18.00 8.84 -31.84
C ALA A 913 -18.65 8.73 -30.45
N ALA A 914 -18.06 9.36 -29.42
CA ALA A 914 -18.64 9.37 -28.09
C ALA A 914 -19.96 10.15 -28.02
N PHE A 915 -20.06 11.29 -28.71
CA PHE A 915 -21.32 12.04 -28.79
C PHE A 915 -22.45 11.21 -29.41
N GLU A 916 -22.19 10.53 -30.53
CA GLU A 916 -23.17 9.64 -31.17
C GLU A 916 -23.55 8.47 -30.24
N ALA A 917 -22.58 7.89 -29.55
CA ALA A 917 -22.82 6.80 -28.60
C ALA A 917 -23.72 7.24 -27.43
N LEU A 918 -23.53 8.45 -26.89
CA LEU A 918 -24.38 9.00 -25.83
C LEU A 918 -25.82 9.21 -26.30
N LEU A 919 -26.02 9.74 -27.52
CA LEU A 919 -27.36 9.87 -28.10
C LEU A 919 -28.03 8.50 -28.27
N MET A 920 -27.30 7.53 -28.79
CA MET A 920 -27.81 6.16 -28.97
C MET A 920 -28.17 5.49 -27.64
N LEU A 921 -27.35 5.66 -26.59
CA LEU A 921 -27.66 5.15 -25.25
C LEU A 921 -28.92 5.81 -24.67
N ALA A 922 -29.08 7.12 -24.84
CA ALA A 922 -30.30 7.82 -24.45
C ALA A 922 -31.52 7.25 -25.15
N GLN A 923 -31.48 7.09 -26.48
CA GLN A 923 -32.56 6.49 -27.27
C GLN A 923 -32.93 5.07 -26.84
N ARG A 924 -31.98 4.34 -26.25
CA ARG A 924 -32.15 2.97 -25.75
C ARG A 924 -32.61 2.88 -24.29
N GLY A 925 -32.88 4.01 -23.63
CA GLY A 925 -33.47 4.04 -22.29
C GLY A 925 -32.55 4.55 -21.18
N THR A 926 -31.32 4.98 -21.48
CA THR A 926 -30.43 5.59 -20.47
C THR A 926 -30.80 7.05 -20.23
N HIS A 927 -30.67 7.52 -18.99
CA HIS A 927 -30.64 8.94 -18.67
C HIS A 927 -29.20 9.46 -18.70
N ILE A 928 -28.87 10.25 -19.72
CA ILE A 928 -27.56 10.88 -19.87
C ILE A 928 -27.55 12.24 -19.16
N CYS A 929 -26.55 12.49 -18.33
CA CYS A 929 -26.24 13.81 -17.77
C CYS A 929 -24.86 14.26 -18.24
N LEU A 930 -24.80 15.20 -19.17
CA LEU A 930 -23.57 15.78 -19.69
C LEU A 930 -23.41 17.22 -19.25
N THR A 931 -22.24 17.61 -18.76
CA THR A 931 -21.95 19.00 -18.39
C THR A 931 -20.73 19.52 -19.15
N GLY A 932 -20.68 20.83 -19.39
CA GLY A 932 -19.61 21.50 -20.14
C GLY A 932 -19.93 21.74 -21.62
N VAL A 933 -18.88 21.74 -22.45
CA VAL A 933 -18.89 22.21 -23.85
C VAL A 933 -19.17 21.05 -24.82
N LEU A 934 -20.30 21.13 -25.53
CA LEU A 934 -20.60 20.21 -26.64
C LEU A 934 -20.07 20.70 -27.99
N GLN A 935 -19.82 22.01 -28.12
CA GLN A 935 -19.41 22.67 -29.36
C GLN A 935 -17.94 22.45 -29.73
N ARG A 936 -17.20 21.58 -29.02
CA ARG A 936 -15.81 21.25 -29.36
C ARG A 936 -15.62 19.76 -29.54
N ASP A 937 -14.94 19.39 -30.62
CA ASP A 937 -14.53 18.02 -30.86
C ASP A 937 -13.23 17.66 -30.13
N GLU A 938 -12.72 16.45 -30.38
CA GLU A 938 -11.46 15.97 -29.82
C GLU A 938 -10.22 16.77 -30.29
N ASP A 939 -10.33 17.57 -31.36
CA ASP A 939 -9.26 18.44 -31.88
C ASP A 939 -9.33 19.87 -31.30
N GLY A 940 -10.37 20.15 -30.52
CA GLY A 940 -10.68 21.49 -30.02
C GLY A 940 -11.17 22.45 -31.11
N LEU A 941 -11.66 21.91 -32.24
CA LEU A 941 -12.32 22.69 -33.29
C LEU A 941 -13.80 22.89 -32.93
N LEU A 942 -14.36 24.01 -33.39
CA LEU A 942 -15.76 24.31 -33.16
C LEU A 942 -16.66 23.44 -34.05
N VAL A 943 -17.62 22.76 -33.42
CA VAL A 943 -18.63 21.92 -34.05
C VAL A 943 -19.99 22.59 -33.85
N GLN A 944 -20.55 23.16 -34.91
CA GLN A 944 -21.76 23.98 -34.83
C GLN A 944 -23.05 23.16 -34.71
N ASP A 945 -23.06 21.91 -35.18
CA ASP A 945 -24.29 21.12 -35.32
C ASP A 945 -24.67 20.31 -34.08
N ARG A 946 -23.75 19.96 -33.18
CA ARG A 946 -24.03 19.09 -32.01
C ARG A 946 -25.15 19.60 -31.11
N VAL A 947 -25.14 20.90 -30.78
CA VAL A 947 -26.17 21.52 -29.94
C VAL A 947 -27.52 21.54 -30.66
N THR A 948 -27.52 21.94 -31.94
CA THR A 948 -28.73 21.97 -32.77
C THR A 948 -29.30 20.57 -32.98
N ARG A 949 -28.45 19.55 -33.17
CA ARG A 949 -28.84 18.15 -33.32
C ARG A 949 -29.44 17.59 -32.03
N LEU A 950 -28.82 17.85 -30.88
CA LEU A 950 -29.39 17.46 -29.59
C LEU A 950 -30.76 18.12 -29.39
N TYR A 951 -30.85 19.43 -29.65
CA TYR A 951 -32.13 20.16 -29.56
C TYR A 951 -33.20 19.57 -30.47
N ALA A 952 -32.87 19.34 -31.75
CA ALA A 952 -33.79 18.76 -32.73
C ALA A 952 -34.26 17.35 -32.31
N GLN A 953 -33.36 16.51 -31.79
CA GLN A 953 -33.70 15.18 -31.29
C GLN A 953 -34.71 15.27 -30.13
N LEU A 954 -34.43 16.12 -29.13
CA LEU A 954 -35.31 16.29 -27.98
C LEU A 954 -36.71 16.82 -28.36
N GLN A 955 -36.79 17.69 -29.38
CA GLN A 955 -38.06 18.21 -29.89
C GLN A 955 -38.86 17.14 -30.63
N GLN A 956 -38.23 16.36 -31.52
CA GLN A 956 -38.89 15.28 -32.25
C GLN A 956 -39.55 14.27 -31.30
N ASP A 957 -38.85 13.90 -30.23
CA ASP A 957 -39.37 12.94 -29.25
C ASP A 957 -40.46 13.54 -28.36
N ALA A 958 -40.41 14.85 -28.07
CA ALA A 958 -41.50 15.54 -27.35
C ALA A 958 -42.80 15.57 -28.16
N THR A 959 -42.73 15.85 -29.47
CA THR A 959 -43.90 15.79 -30.36
C THR A 959 -44.46 14.37 -30.46
N ALA A 960 -43.59 13.36 -30.63
CA ALA A 960 -44.01 11.96 -30.71
C ALA A 960 -44.69 11.45 -29.42
N GLN A 961 -44.25 11.93 -28.24
CA GLN A 961 -44.91 11.61 -26.96
C GLN A 961 -46.27 12.30 -26.82
N ALA A 962 -46.41 13.55 -27.28
CA ALA A 962 -47.69 14.26 -27.28
C ALA A 962 -48.72 13.53 -28.17
N ASP A 963 -48.33 13.15 -29.40
CA ASP A 963 -49.18 12.42 -30.35
C ASP A 963 -49.58 11.02 -29.84
N ALA A 964 -48.72 10.35 -29.07
CA ALA A 964 -49.04 9.06 -28.44
C ALA A 964 -49.99 9.22 -27.23
N SER A 965 -49.89 10.32 -26.48
CA SER A 965 -50.74 10.60 -25.31
C SER A 965 -52.17 11.03 -25.68
N GLU A 966 -52.37 11.61 -26.88
CA GLU A 966 -53.72 11.90 -27.40
C GLU A 966 -54.52 10.64 -27.77
N CYS A 967 -53.87 9.48 -27.90
CA CYS A 967 -54.53 8.20 -28.17
C CYS A 967 -54.91 7.39 -26.91
N ASP A 968 -54.52 7.80 -25.70
CA ASP A 968 -54.80 7.05 -24.47
C ASP A 968 -55.30 7.99 -23.35
N SER A 969 -56.58 8.36 -23.42
CA SER A 969 -57.24 9.19 -22.42
C SER A 969 -57.99 8.34 -21.39
N THR A 970 -57.35 7.94 -20.29
CA THR A 970 -58.01 7.84 -18.96
C THR A 970 -57.02 7.86 -17.78
N SER A 971 -57.22 8.82 -16.85
CA SER A 971 -56.74 8.91 -15.46
C SER A 971 -55.24 9.25 -15.24
N SER A 972 -54.78 10.01 -14.24
CA SER A 972 -55.40 10.80 -13.16
C SER A 972 -54.42 11.89 -12.69
N SER A 973 -54.97 12.96 -12.13
CA SER A 973 -54.34 14.07 -11.41
C SER A 973 -53.24 13.71 -10.39
N TYR A 974 -52.14 14.46 -10.42
CA TYR A 974 -51.33 14.82 -9.26
C TYR A 974 -50.81 16.25 -9.43
N GLU A 975 -51.33 17.17 -8.60
CA GLU A 975 -50.77 18.51 -8.40
C GLU A 975 -50.06 18.57 -7.05
N ASP A 976 -48.98 19.36 -7.07
CA ASP A 976 -48.39 20.16 -6.01
C ASP A 976 -47.24 19.57 -5.16
N LEU A 977 -46.03 20.11 -5.39
CA LEU A 977 -44.96 20.38 -4.41
C LEU A 977 -43.76 21.11 -5.09
N GLY A 978 -43.52 22.38 -4.75
CA GLY A 978 -42.18 23.00 -4.73
C GLY A 978 -41.64 23.64 -6.02
N SER A 979 -42.09 24.87 -6.30
CA SER A 979 -41.72 25.68 -7.47
C SER A 979 -40.32 26.30 -7.42
N ALA A 980 -39.35 25.60 -8.00
CA ALA A 980 -38.23 26.20 -8.74
C ALA A 980 -38.41 25.83 -10.22
N ARG A 981 -38.85 26.79 -11.04
CA ARG A 981 -39.32 26.57 -12.43
C ARG A 981 -38.35 25.68 -13.24
N ILE A 982 -38.72 24.42 -13.37
CA ILE A 982 -38.38 23.59 -14.53
C ILE A 982 -39.14 24.23 -15.68
N LEU A 983 -38.45 24.60 -16.77
CA LEU A 983 -39.12 24.96 -18.01
C LEU A 983 -39.80 23.70 -18.53
N GLU A 984 -41.06 23.50 -18.16
CA GLU A 984 -41.96 22.58 -18.86
C GLU A 984 -42.02 23.02 -20.32
N ALA A 985 -42.13 22.04 -21.23
CA ALA A 985 -42.08 22.26 -22.68
C ALA A 985 -43.05 23.36 -23.17
N THR A 986 -44.13 23.63 -22.44
CA THR A 986 -45.10 24.71 -22.65
C THR A 986 -44.56 26.11 -22.30
N THR A 987 -43.74 26.26 -21.26
CA THR A 987 -43.04 27.54 -20.94
C THR A 987 -41.77 27.77 -21.76
N LEU A 988 -41.23 26.74 -22.40
CA LEU A 988 -40.16 26.86 -23.38
C LEU A 988 -40.63 27.63 -24.61
N GLN A 989 -41.89 27.45 -25.04
CA GLN A 989 -42.47 28.21 -26.15
C GLN A 989 -42.62 29.69 -25.82
N ALA A 990 -43.07 30.06 -24.61
CA ALA A 990 -43.12 31.47 -24.19
C ALA A 990 -41.72 32.10 -24.03
N THR A 991 -40.70 31.30 -23.69
CA THR A 991 -39.30 31.75 -23.69
C THR A 991 -38.74 31.84 -25.11
N LEU A 992 -39.16 30.96 -26.02
CA LEU A 992 -38.85 30.99 -27.45
C LEU A 992 -39.51 32.19 -28.14
N ASP A 993 -40.75 32.53 -27.81
CA ASP A 993 -41.47 33.69 -28.34
C ASP A 993 -40.85 34.98 -27.81
N ALA A 994 -40.44 35.03 -26.54
CA ALA A 994 -39.68 36.16 -25.98
C ALA A 994 -38.24 36.28 -26.54
N ILE A 995 -37.62 35.17 -26.95
CA ILE A 995 -36.33 35.15 -27.66
C ILE A 995 -36.49 35.54 -29.14
N GLN A 996 -37.62 35.17 -29.76
CA GLN A 996 -37.97 35.55 -31.13
C GLN A 996 -38.36 37.04 -31.24
N ASP A 997 -38.98 37.60 -30.21
CA ASP A 997 -39.35 39.03 -30.17
C ASP A 997 -38.19 39.94 -29.73
N ALA A 998 -37.19 39.43 -28.99
CA ALA A 998 -36.07 40.24 -28.48
C ALA A 998 -34.86 40.35 -29.44
N ALA A 999 -34.73 39.52 -30.47
CA ALA A 999 -33.63 39.69 -31.41
C ALA A 999 -33.84 38.99 -32.76
N GLY A 1000 -33.77 39.78 -33.84
CA GLY A 1000 -33.30 39.29 -35.14
C GLY A 1000 -31.83 38.85 -35.05
N ILE A 1001 -31.54 37.75 -34.36
CA ILE A 1001 -30.25 37.07 -34.37
C ILE A 1001 -30.40 35.82 -35.26
N PRO A 1002 -29.66 35.73 -36.37
CA PRO A 1002 -29.58 34.53 -37.20
C PRO A 1002 -29.08 33.34 -36.37
N ALA A 1003 -29.10 32.14 -36.95
CA ALA A 1003 -28.42 30.94 -36.45
C ALA A 1003 -26.87 31.07 -36.33
N GLU A 1004 -26.34 32.25 -36.02
CA GLU A 1004 -24.93 32.55 -35.86
C GLU A 1004 -24.50 32.48 -34.39
N THR A 1005 -23.65 31.48 -34.14
CA THR A 1005 -22.70 31.30 -33.04
C THR A 1005 -23.22 30.72 -31.72
N ALA A 1006 -23.24 29.39 -31.68
CA ALA A 1006 -22.97 28.67 -30.44
C ALA A 1006 -21.55 29.03 -29.96
N SER A 1007 -21.41 30.07 -29.12
CA SER A 1007 -20.10 30.58 -28.71
C SER A 1007 -19.59 29.86 -27.46
N VAL A 1008 -18.28 29.55 -27.45
CA VAL A 1008 -17.59 28.99 -26.29
C VAL A 1008 -16.81 30.13 -25.63
N ARG A 1009 -17.05 30.37 -24.34
CA ARG A 1009 -16.37 31.44 -23.58
C ARG A 1009 -15.77 30.89 -22.30
N SER A 1010 -14.80 31.60 -21.72
CA SER A 1010 -14.35 31.29 -20.37
C SER A 1010 -15.51 31.38 -19.37
N VAL A 1011 -15.44 30.55 -18.33
CA VAL A 1011 -16.30 30.72 -17.16
C VAL A 1011 -16.04 32.09 -16.51
N THR A 1012 -17.09 32.69 -15.97
CA THR A 1012 -16.98 33.84 -15.06
C THR A 1012 -16.76 33.35 -13.64
N GLN A 1013 -16.35 34.25 -12.74
CA GLN A 1013 -16.11 33.89 -11.33
C GLN A 1013 -17.34 33.24 -10.68
N TYR A 1014 -18.54 33.68 -11.06
CA TYR A 1014 -19.82 33.13 -10.60
C TYR A 1014 -20.67 32.74 -11.79
N GLU A 1015 -21.20 31.52 -11.78
CA GLU A 1015 -22.14 31.00 -12.77
C GLU A 1015 -23.43 30.56 -12.06
N PRO A 1016 -24.61 31.10 -12.44
CA PRO A 1016 -25.87 30.64 -11.89
C PRO A 1016 -26.25 29.26 -12.46
N VAL A 1017 -26.48 28.28 -11.58
CA VAL A 1017 -26.90 26.91 -11.94
C VAL A 1017 -28.00 26.45 -11.00
N LEU A 1018 -29.23 26.28 -11.52
CA LEU A 1018 -30.38 25.75 -10.76
C LEU A 1018 -30.60 26.43 -9.39
N GLY A 1019 -30.40 27.76 -9.33
CA GLY A 1019 -30.54 28.53 -8.09
C GLY A 1019 -29.32 28.49 -7.15
N VAL A 1020 -28.26 27.76 -7.51
CA VAL A 1020 -26.97 27.70 -6.82
C VAL A 1020 -25.92 28.47 -7.62
N MET A 1021 -25.00 29.17 -6.96
CA MET A 1021 -23.86 29.80 -7.65
C MET A 1021 -22.68 28.83 -7.71
N ALA A 1022 -22.30 28.39 -8.91
CA ALA A 1022 -21.04 27.69 -9.13
C ALA A 1022 -19.90 28.73 -9.19
N ARG A 1023 -18.93 28.61 -8.29
CA ARG A 1023 -17.78 29.52 -8.23
C ARG A 1023 -16.56 28.95 -8.95
N PHE A 1024 -15.90 29.76 -9.76
CA PHE A 1024 -14.64 29.39 -10.44
C PHE A 1024 -13.53 30.38 -10.10
N GLY A 1025 -12.64 30.00 -9.19
CA GLY A 1025 -11.52 30.82 -8.73
C GLY A 1025 -10.19 30.52 -9.44
N GLY A 1026 -9.23 31.45 -9.28
CA GLY A 1026 -7.83 31.26 -9.67
C GLY A 1026 -7.63 31.03 -11.16
N GLU A 1027 -6.74 30.09 -11.50
CA GLU A 1027 -6.36 29.77 -12.88
C GLU A 1027 -7.50 29.15 -13.71
N LYS A 1028 -8.57 28.66 -13.07
CA LYS A 1028 -9.73 28.06 -13.78
C LYS A 1028 -10.39 29.04 -14.74
N MET A 1029 -10.46 30.33 -14.41
CA MET A 1029 -11.01 31.38 -15.28
C MET A 1029 -10.22 31.54 -16.60
N GLY A 1030 -8.95 31.14 -16.61
CA GLY A 1030 -8.11 31.16 -17.80
C GLY A 1030 -8.12 29.86 -18.63
N MET A 1031 -8.70 28.78 -18.11
CA MET A 1031 -8.61 27.44 -18.72
C MET A 1031 -9.94 26.77 -19.04
N VAL A 1032 -10.95 27.04 -18.23
CA VAL A 1032 -12.24 26.33 -18.26
C VAL A 1032 -13.22 27.14 -19.09
N HIS A 1033 -13.86 26.47 -20.04
CA HIS A 1033 -14.87 27.09 -20.88
C HIS A 1033 -16.28 26.57 -20.59
N LYS A 1034 -17.26 27.41 -20.95
CA LYS A 1034 -18.69 27.15 -20.93
C LYS A 1034 -19.32 27.41 -22.30
N SER A 1035 -20.49 26.83 -22.51
CA SER A 1035 -21.41 27.17 -23.61
C SER A 1035 -22.23 28.41 -23.25
N THR A 1036 -22.48 29.31 -24.22
CA THR A 1036 -23.21 30.57 -23.97
C THR A 1036 -24.67 30.60 -24.43
N SER A 1037 -25.08 29.71 -25.33
CA SER A 1037 -26.29 29.93 -26.13
C SER A 1037 -27.56 29.36 -25.52
N LEU A 1038 -27.45 28.26 -24.76
CA LEU A 1038 -28.52 27.62 -23.98
C LEU A 1038 -27.84 26.87 -22.82
N PRO A 1039 -27.92 27.35 -21.56
CA PRO A 1039 -27.15 26.75 -20.48
C PRO A 1039 -27.69 25.39 -20.03
N LEU A 1040 -28.97 25.07 -20.28
CA LEU A 1040 -29.57 23.77 -19.92
C LEU A 1040 -30.54 23.31 -21.01
N LEU A 1041 -30.33 22.10 -21.55
CA LEU A 1041 -31.28 21.36 -22.36
C LEU A 1041 -31.61 20.05 -21.65
N ALA A 1042 -32.89 19.72 -21.52
CA ALA A 1042 -33.32 18.45 -20.94
C ALA A 1042 -34.60 17.96 -21.59
N GLY A 1043 -34.72 16.66 -21.86
CA GLY A 1043 -35.94 16.07 -22.42
C GLY A 1043 -35.86 14.56 -22.59
N ALA A 1044 -36.97 13.96 -23.01
CA ALA A 1044 -37.02 12.57 -23.44
C ALA A 1044 -36.20 12.39 -24.73
N CYS A 1045 -35.60 11.21 -24.88
CA CYS A 1045 -34.80 10.87 -26.06
C CYS A 1045 -35.11 9.42 -26.45
N GLY A 1046 -35.70 9.23 -27.63
CA GLY A 1046 -36.21 7.95 -28.12
C GLY A 1046 -37.42 7.40 -27.38
N HIS A 1047 -37.89 6.22 -27.82
CA HIS A 1047 -39.15 5.62 -27.37
C HIS A 1047 -38.98 4.65 -26.18
N ALA A 1048 -37.74 4.35 -25.77
CA ALA A 1048 -37.43 3.42 -24.68
C ALA A 1048 -37.42 4.08 -23.28
N GLY A 1049 -38.02 5.26 -23.14
CA GLY A 1049 -38.11 5.99 -21.86
C GLY A 1049 -36.82 6.67 -21.40
N GLY A 1050 -35.81 6.78 -22.28
CA GLY A 1050 -34.55 7.44 -21.95
C GLY A 1050 -34.64 8.96 -21.96
N ARG A 1051 -33.62 9.60 -21.39
CA ARG A 1051 -33.56 11.06 -21.20
C ARG A 1051 -32.17 11.59 -21.50
N PHE A 1052 -32.08 12.83 -21.97
CA PHE A 1052 -30.81 13.52 -22.11
C PHE A 1052 -30.88 14.85 -21.36
N THR A 1053 -29.91 15.13 -20.51
CA THR A 1053 -29.73 16.39 -19.79
C THR A 1053 -28.35 16.93 -20.10
N TRP A 1054 -28.28 18.09 -20.75
CA TRP A 1054 -27.04 18.81 -21.03
C TRP A 1054 -27.03 20.15 -20.31
N LEU A 1055 -26.02 20.38 -19.47
CA LEU A 1055 -25.71 21.68 -18.88
C LEU A 1055 -24.43 22.26 -19.51
N GLY A 1056 -24.53 23.43 -20.14
CA GLY A 1056 -23.41 24.12 -20.78
C GLY A 1056 -22.30 24.62 -19.84
N VAL A 1057 -22.53 24.56 -18.53
CA VAL A 1057 -21.61 24.98 -17.46
C VAL A 1057 -20.91 23.74 -16.87
N PRO A 1058 -19.57 23.72 -16.77
CA PRO A 1058 -18.82 22.58 -16.23
C PRO A 1058 -18.81 22.60 -14.68
N VAL A 1059 -19.93 22.23 -14.08
CA VAL A 1059 -20.16 22.36 -12.62
C VAL A 1059 -19.21 21.54 -11.75
N GLU A 1060 -18.72 20.40 -12.22
CA GLU A 1060 -17.77 19.55 -11.48
C GLU A 1060 -16.38 20.17 -11.34
N LEU A 1061 -16.09 21.22 -12.12
CA LEU A 1061 -14.87 22.01 -12.02
C LEU A 1061 -15.02 23.27 -11.13
N ALA A 1062 -16.18 23.50 -10.55
CA ALA A 1062 -16.38 24.59 -9.59
C ALA A 1062 -15.50 24.40 -8.33
N ASP A 1063 -15.35 25.46 -7.53
CA ASP A 1063 -14.60 25.44 -6.27
C ASP A 1063 -15.34 24.70 -5.15
N ASP A 1064 -16.67 24.54 -5.29
CA ASP A 1064 -17.52 23.78 -4.39
C ASP A 1064 -18.47 22.84 -5.14
N ALA A 1065 -18.90 21.76 -4.49
CA ALA A 1065 -19.70 20.72 -5.12
C ALA A 1065 -21.22 20.97 -5.07
N SER A 1066 -21.69 22.13 -4.60
CA SER A 1066 -23.12 22.38 -4.37
C SER A 1066 -23.92 22.40 -5.65
N ALA A 1067 -23.39 23.04 -6.70
CA ALA A 1067 -24.02 23.08 -8.02
C ALA A 1067 -24.08 21.68 -8.67
N THR A 1068 -23.02 20.88 -8.52
CA THR A 1068 -23.00 19.47 -8.96
C THR A 1068 -24.05 18.65 -8.21
N ALA A 1069 -24.13 18.77 -6.89
CA ALA A 1069 -25.11 18.05 -6.08
C ALA A 1069 -26.55 18.43 -6.44
N ALA A 1070 -26.83 19.72 -6.68
CA ALA A 1070 -28.15 20.19 -7.11
C ALA A 1070 -28.54 19.64 -8.50
N LEU A 1071 -27.59 19.62 -9.45
CA LEU A 1071 -27.83 19.01 -10.76
C LEU A 1071 -28.08 17.50 -10.64
N TYR A 1072 -27.24 16.78 -9.91
CA TYR A 1072 -27.34 15.32 -9.79
C TYR A 1072 -28.62 14.93 -9.05
N ALA A 1073 -29.06 15.71 -8.06
CA ALA A 1073 -30.34 15.53 -7.38
C ALA A 1073 -31.53 15.57 -8.36
N LYS A 1074 -31.51 16.51 -9.31
CA LYS A 1074 -32.53 16.64 -10.35
C LYS A 1074 -32.49 15.48 -11.36
N VAL A 1075 -31.30 14.98 -11.68
CA VAL A 1075 -31.13 13.85 -12.62
C VAL A 1075 -31.53 12.53 -11.99
N LEU A 1076 -31.18 12.31 -10.72
CA LEU A 1076 -31.47 11.09 -9.97
C LEU A 1076 -32.88 11.09 -9.36
N ASP A 1077 -33.58 12.22 -9.40
CA ASP A 1077 -34.87 12.42 -8.73
C ASP A 1077 -34.82 12.05 -7.23
N THR A 1078 -33.78 12.54 -6.55
CA THR A 1078 -33.49 12.21 -5.15
C THR A 1078 -32.83 13.39 -4.45
N CYS A 1079 -33.20 13.65 -3.20
CA CYS A 1079 -32.57 14.70 -2.40
C CYS A 1079 -31.14 14.30 -1.99
N PRO A 1080 -30.14 15.18 -2.16
CA PRO A 1080 -28.79 14.90 -1.71
C PRO A 1080 -28.73 14.96 -0.19
N ARG A 1081 -28.01 14.02 0.44
CA ARG A 1081 -27.66 14.11 1.87
C ARG A 1081 -26.89 15.41 2.12
N LYS A 1082 -26.88 15.89 3.38
CA LYS A 1082 -25.94 16.95 3.78
C LYS A 1082 -24.52 16.39 3.68
N ASP A 1083 -23.58 17.20 3.17
CA ASP A 1083 -22.17 16.82 3.24
C ASP A 1083 -21.69 16.99 4.69
N SER A 1084 -21.48 15.86 5.37
CA SER A 1084 -20.95 15.79 6.72
C SER A 1084 -19.54 15.20 6.76
N GLY A 1085 -18.88 15.00 5.62
CA GLY A 1085 -17.64 14.23 5.54
C GLY A 1085 -17.82 12.73 5.81
N MET A 1086 -19.05 12.22 5.69
CA MET A 1086 -19.35 10.80 5.87
C MET A 1086 -19.53 10.11 4.52
N LEU A 1087 -18.75 9.04 4.30
CA LEU A 1087 -19.00 8.08 3.23
C LEU A 1087 -19.74 6.89 3.82
N LEU A 1088 -20.87 6.52 3.21
CA LEU A 1088 -21.66 5.36 3.58
C LEU A 1088 -22.16 4.67 2.31
N PHE A 1089 -21.87 3.38 2.19
CA PHE A 1089 -22.35 2.52 1.12
C PHE A 1089 -22.67 1.12 1.67
N SER A 1090 -23.48 0.35 0.94
CA SER A 1090 -23.93 -0.97 1.36
C SER A 1090 -23.55 -2.06 0.35
N ARG A 1091 -23.62 -3.31 0.78
CA ARG A 1091 -23.52 -4.48 -0.09
C ARG A 1091 -24.47 -5.57 0.39
N ARG A 1092 -25.20 -6.20 -0.53
CA ARG A 1092 -26.07 -7.32 -0.21
C ARG A 1092 -25.23 -8.55 0.13
N LEU A 1093 -25.66 -9.28 1.15
CA LEU A 1093 -25.16 -10.59 1.56
C LEU A 1093 -26.28 -11.62 1.34
N ARG A 1094 -25.92 -12.91 1.35
CA ARG A 1094 -26.85 -14.03 1.18
C ARG A 1094 -28.01 -14.01 2.17
N ASP A 1095 -27.74 -13.52 3.38
CA ASP A 1095 -28.57 -13.57 4.58
C ASP A 1095 -28.57 -12.20 5.30
N GLY A 1096 -28.41 -11.10 4.56
CA GLY A 1096 -28.38 -9.76 5.16
C GLY A 1096 -27.70 -8.70 4.31
N TRP A 1097 -27.15 -7.70 4.99
CA TRP A 1097 -26.51 -6.53 4.40
C TRP A 1097 -25.24 -6.17 5.17
N LEU A 1098 -24.23 -5.73 4.42
CA LEU A 1098 -23.02 -5.10 4.95
C LEU A 1098 -23.09 -3.60 4.67
N PHE A 1099 -23.01 -2.78 5.71
CA PHE A 1099 -22.89 -1.33 5.61
C PHE A 1099 -21.47 -0.92 5.98
N THR A 1100 -20.82 -0.16 5.12
CA THR A 1100 -19.49 0.38 5.36
C THR A 1100 -19.60 1.87 5.56
N ALA A 1101 -19.06 2.36 6.66
CA ALA A 1101 -19.09 3.77 7.03
C ALA A 1101 -17.68 4.29 7.29
N ILE A 1102 -17.40 5.50 6.81
CA ILE A 1102 -16.12 6.19 6.99
C ILE A 1102 -16.41 7.64 7.39
N ASN A 1103 -15.80 8.07 8.50
CA ASN A 1103 -15.87 9.45 8.97
C ASN A 1103 -14.56 10.18 8.65
N GLU A 1104 -14.59 11.06 7.65
CA GLU A 1104 -13.45 11.91 7.28
C GLU A 1104 -13.52 13.29 7.92
N SER A 1105 -14.55 13.56 8.73
CA SER A 1105 -14.70 14.84 9.42
C SER A 1105 -13.89 14.88 10.72
N SER A 1106 -13.75 16.10 11.26
CA SER A 1106 -13.16 16.35 12.58
C SER A 1106 -14.17 16.21 13.74
N ALA A 1107 -15.41 15.81 13.45
CA ALA A 1107 -16.48 15.70 14.43
C ALA A 1107 -17.00 14.27 14.54
N VAL A 1108 -17.58 13.92 15.69
CA VAL A 1108 -18.34 12.68 15.81
C VAL A 1108 -19.52 12.76 14.84
N ALA A 1109 -19.70 11.71 14.04
CA ALA A 1109 -20.82 11.59 13.13
C ALA A 1109 -21.83 10.60 13.71
N SER A 1110 -23.10 10.99 13.67
CA SER A 1110 -24.23 10.13 14.02
C SER A 1110 -25.15 9.99 12.81
N ILE A 1111 -25.37 8.75 12.37
CA ILE A 1111 -26.21 8.45 11.21
C ILE A 1111 -27.34 7.52 11.65
N PRO A 1112 -28.60 7.96 11.60
CA PRO A 1112 -29.73 7.04 11.74
C PRO A 1112 -29.81 6.16 10.49
N LEU A 1113 -29.97 4.87 10.70
CA LEU A 1113 -30.28 3.88 9.68
C LEU A 1113 -31.68 3.34 9.95
N LEU A 1114 -32.56 3.39 8.96
CA LEU A 1114 -33.94 2.92 9.04
C LEU A 1114 -34.09 1.62 8.25
N ALA A 1115 -34.17 0.48 8.93
CA ALA A 1115 -34.48 -0.81 8.32
C ALA A 1115 -35.99 -0.98 8.16
N THR A 1116 -36.44 -1.33 6.94
CA THR A 1116 -37.85 -1.54 6.59
C THR A 1116 -38.06 -2.95 6.04
N LYS A 1117 -38.89 -3.78 6.66
CA LYS A 1117 -39.25 -5.12 6.17
C LYS A 1117 -40.64 -5.09 5.52
N PRO A 1118 -40.80 -5.50 4.25
CA PRO A 1118 -42.11 -5.74 3.66
C PRO A 1118 -42.82 -6.87 4.40
N GLY A 1119 -44.08 -6.67 4.79
CA GLY A 1119 -44.92 -7.70 5.42
C GLY A 1119 -46.36 -7.68 4.89
N ASN A 1120 -47.05 -8.82 5.01
CA ASN A 1120 -48.44 -9.00 4.53
C ASN A 1120 -49.47 -8.05 5.20
N SER A 1121 -49.11 -7.36 6.29
CA SER A 1121 -49.99 -6.45 7.05
C SER A 1121 -49.40 -5.04 7.26
N GLY A 1122 -48.37 -4.64 6.51
CA GLY A 1122 -47.65 -3.37 6.66
C GLY A 1122 -46.13 -3.53 6.75
N SER A 1123 -45.37 -2.45 6.52
CA SER A 1123 -43.92 -2.45 6.68
C SER A 1123 -43.54 -2.39 8.16
N THR A 1124 -42.63 -3.26 8.59
CA THR A 1124 -42.02 -3.17 9.94
C THR A 1124 -40.78 -2.30 9.84
N GLU A 1125 -40.66 -1.26 10.66
CA GLU A 1125 -39.51 -0.35 10.65
C GLU A 1125 -38.68 -0.48 11.94
N ALA A 1126 -37.36 -0.53 11.82
CA ALA A 1126 -36.42 -0.53 12.94
C ALA A 1126 -35.34 0.54 12.69
N SER A 1127 -34.99 1.33 13.71
CA SER A 1127 -33.95 2.36 13.60
C SER A 1127 -32.70 2.01 14.40
N ILE A 1128 -31.55 2.04 13.73
CA ILE A 1128 -30.23 1.87 14.32
C ILE A 1128 -29.47 3.18 14.14
N THR A 1129 -28.96 3.78 15.20
CA THR A 1129 -28.07 4.94 15.05
C THR A 1129 -26.62 4.49 15.11
N LEU A 1130 -25.86 4.77 14.05
CA LEU A 1130 -24.42 4.59 14.01
C LEU A 1130 -23.75 5.83 14.58
N ALA A 1131 -22.87 5.66 15.56
CA ALA A 1131 -21.99 6.73 16.05
C ALA A 1131 -20.53 6.38 15.73
N MET A 1132 -19.83 7.34 15.11
CA MET A 1132 -18.46 7.18 14.64
C MET A 1132 -17.58 8.37 15.06
N PRO A 1133 -16.44 8.12 15.74
CA PRO A 1133 -15.46 9.16 16.04
C PRO A 1133 -14.84 9.77 14.76
N PRO A 1134 -14.22 10.96 14.87
CA PRO A 1134 -13.47 11.58 13.78
C PRO A 1134 -12.38 10.66 13.22
N GLY A 1135 -12.26 10.58 11.90
CA GLY A 1135 -11.18 9.85 11.22
C GLY A 1135 -11.30 8.32 11.21
N GLU A 1136 -12.33 7.76 11.85
CA GLU A 1136 -12.54 6.32 11.97
C GLU A 1136 -13.25 5.71 10.76
N ALA A 1137 -13.09 4.39 10.60
CA ALA A 1137 -13.78 3.59 9.60
C ALA A 1137 -14.22 2.25 10.17
N GLY A 1138 -15.34 1.73 9.69
CA GLY A 1138 -15.86 0.45 10.15
C GLY A 1138 -16.96 -0.11 9.26
N ALA A 1139 -17.50 -1.23 9.72
CA ALA A 1139 -18.67 -1.83 9.09
C ALA A 1139 -19.70 -2.35 10.10
N VAL A 1140 -20.94 -2.42 9.64
CA VAL A 1140 -22.06 -3.03 10.35
C VAL A 1140 -22.68 -4.10 9.47
N VAL A 1141 -22.85 -5.29 10.03
CA VAL A 1141 -23.56 -6.38 9.37
C VAL A 1141 -24.95 -6.48 10.00
N VAL A 1142 -25.98 -6.38 9.18
CA VAL A 1142 -27.39 -6.54 9.59
C VAL A 1142 -27.94 -7.77 8.90
N ASP A 1143 -28.40 -8.77 9.65
CA ASP A 1143 -29.00 -9.97 9.09
C ASP A 1143 -30.47 -9.77 8.69
N ASP A 1144 -31.05 -10.76 7.99
CA ASP A 1144 -32.46 -10.71 7.57
C ASP A 1144 -33.46 -10.85 8.75
N GLU A 1145 -32.99 -11.11 9.97
CA GLU A 1145 -33.76 -11.11 11.21
C GLU A 1145 -33.74 -9.72 11.89
N GLY A 1146 -32.85 -8.82 11.46
CA GLY A 1146 -32.68 -7.47 12.01
C GLY A 1146 -31.63 -7.37 13.12
N THR A 1147 -30.90 -8.46 13.42
CA THR A 1147 -29.78 -8.44 14.35
C THR A 1147 -28.60 -7.74 13.68
N ASN A 1148 -27.93 -6.87 14.44
CA ASN A 1148 -26.73 -6.18 13.97
C ASN A 1148 -25.48 -6.60 14.74
N SER A 1149 -24.35 -6.57 14.04
CA SER A 1149 -23.01 -6.69 14.62
C SER A 1149 -22.10 -5.62 14.01
N THR A 1150 -21.30 -4.98 14.85
CA THR A 1150 -20.36 -3.92 14.43
C THR A 1150 -18.93 -4.46 14.38
N CYS A 1151 -18.10 -3.82 13.56
CA CYS A 1151 -16.67 -4.09 13.47
C CYS A 1151 -15.91 -2.79 13.22
N SER A 1152 -14.88 -2.52 14.03
CA SER A 1152 -14.05 -1.30 14.08
C SER A 1152 -14.81 0.02 14.21
N GLY A 1153 -14.39 0.93 15.09
CA GLY A 1153 -14.71 2.37 15.01
C GLY A 1153 -16.20 2.78 15.01
N ILE A 1154 -17.13 1.83 15.06
CA ILE A 1154 -18.58 2.03 14.99
C ILE A 1154 -19.21 1.48 16.26
N SER A 1155 -19.98 2.34 16.91
CA SER A 1155 -20.89 1.96 17.98
C SER A 1155 -22.34 2.10 17.51
N THR A 1156 -23.21 1.22 18.01
CA THR A 1156 -24.66 1.27 17.77
C THR A 1156 -25.37 1.59 19.08
N GLU A 1157 -26.29 2.55 19.05
CA GLU A 1157 -27.24 2.75 20.15
C GLU A 1157 -28.58 2.07 19.80
N PRO A 1158 -29.16 1.26 20.71
CA PRO A 1158 -30.50 0.74 20.51
C PRO A 1158 -31.51 1.87 20.67
N SER A 1159 -32.17 2.27 19.58
CA SER A 1159 -33.33 3.16 19.65
C SER A 1159 -34.62 2.35 19.75
N SER A 1160 -35.58 2.81 20.55
CA SER A 1160 -36.91 2.23 20.69
C SER A 1160 -37.59 2.09 19.32
N MET A 1161 -38.36 1.02 19.08
CA MET A 1161 -39.24 0.96 17.90
C MET A 1161 -40.17 2.18 17.89
N VAL A 1162 -39.97 3.10 16.94
CA VAL A 1162 -40.86 4.24 16.75
C VAL A 1162 -41.64 4.02 15.45
N THR A 1163 -42.94 3.84 15.56
CA THR A 1163 -43.86 3.93 14.41
C THR A 1163 -44.03 5.39 14.01
N HIS A 1164 -43.39 5.82 12.92
CA HIS A 1164 -43.71 7.08 12.23
C HIS A 1164 -44.27 6.79 10.84
N THR A 1165 -45.36 7.46 10.49
CA THR A 1165 -45.96 7.44 9.16
C THR A 1165 -45.33 8.55 8.31
N PHE A 1166 -44.35 8.22 7.47
CA PHE A 1166 -43.91 9.09 6.37
C PHE A 1166 -44.49 8.57 5.04
N GLY A 1167 -44.99 9.48 4.20
CA GLY A 1167 -45.50 9.14 2.87
C GLY A 1167 -44.35 8.70 1.97
N ARG A 1168 -44.36 7.41 1.56
CA ARG A 1168 -43.39 6.83 0.62
C ARG A 1168 -44.04 6.68 -0.76
N ALA A 1169 -43.38 7.19 -1.80
CA ALA A 1169 -43.64 6.79 -3.17
C ALA A 1169 -43.18 5.34 -3.37
N ARG A 1170 -44.10 4.47 -3.80
CA ARG A 1170 -43.78 3.07 -4.19
C ARG A 1170 -43.03 3.08 -5.51
N LEU A 1171 -41.87 2.42 -5.56
CA LEU A 1171 -41.29 1.89 -6.80
C LEU A 1171 -41.33 0.36 -6.72
N ALA A 1172 -42.02 -0.25 -7.69
CA ALA A 1172 -42.27 -1.69 -7.73
C ALA A 1172 -40.97 -2.46 -8.07
N GLY A 1173 -40.56 -3.38 -7.20
CA GLY A 1173 -39.44 -4.29 -7.50
C GLY A 1173 -38.67 -4.91 -6.32
N ALA A 1174 -38.92 -4.51 -5.07
CA ALA A 1174 -38.16 -5.06 -3.93
C ALA A 1174 -38.59 -6.50 -3.59
N GLY A 1175 -37.62 -7.42 -3.56
CA GLY A 1175 -37.81 -8.80 -3.10
C GLY A 1175 -38.11 -8.89 -1.59
N GLU A 1176 -38.49 -10.08 -1.11
CA GLU A 1176 -38.77 -10.36 0.30
C GLU A 1176 -37.50 -10.21 1.17
N GLY A 1177 -37.32 -9.09 1.90
CA GLY A 1177 -36.17 -8.84 2.79
C GLY A 1177 -36.18 -7.44 3.42
N TRP A 1178 -35.37 -7.19 4.46
CA TRP A 1178 -35.22 -5.83 5.04
C TRP A 1178 -34.49 -4.90 4.05
N GLU A 1179 -35.03 -3.70 3.83
CA GLU A 1179 -34.47 -2.58 3.07
C GLU A 1179 -34.08 -1.46 4.04
N LEU A 1180 -32.80 -1.08 4.07
CA LEU A 1180 -32.26 -0.05 4.97
C LEU A 1180 -32.12 1.29 4.25
N ILE A 1181 -32.89 2.29 4.69
CA ILE A 1181 -32.87 3.68 4.23
C ILE A 1181 -32.00 4.49 5.19
N VAL A 1182 -31.16 5.37 4.66
CA VAL A 1182 -30.31 6.28 5.45
C VAL A 1182 -30.93 7.65 5.49
#